data_AF-A0A8J3BTS6-F1
#
_entry.id   AF-A0A8J3BTS6-F1
#
_cell.length_a   1.000
_cell.length_b   1.000
_cell.length_c   1.000
_cell.angle_alpha   90.00
_cell.angle_beta   90.00
_cell.angle_gamma   90.00
#
_symmetry.space_group_name_H-M   'P 1'
#
loop_
_entity.id
_entity.type
_entity.pdbx_description
1 polymer ?
#
loop_
_entity_poly.entity_id
_entity_poly.type
_entity_poly.pdbx_seq_one_letter_code
_entity_poly.pdbx_strand_id
1 'polypeptide(L)'
;MSGAPISILDGNTFVVSDDRGDIQATPTDPSGLFAADTRFLSTWALTVDGQSLNPLSVDHLEYYAAKFFLVPGTGTVYVDANLSVIRRRAVGNGFREEITILNHANEKVELTVRMDARADFADLFEVKNATAKKGKNYTRVDRRQLLLGYARESFVRETVITSDRDVRVDEGGLTFAVRLAPHGEWCAELQVAAVGAVDVAPPPKAGSGARRGGRAFADAEDRMTHNLEHWLAQAPKLECEDDDWRVTYRRSLVDLAALRFSPPIAGRYSLPAAGLPWFMTMFGRDSIFTSLQALPFAPDLARTTLRALGDWQGATVDDFRDEDPGRILHEMRYGESAAFEEQPHSPYYGNADATALYVVLLDEYERWTGDVALARQLEPEARAALNWIDEYADLCGTGYIYYRRRNEETGLENQCWKDSWDSISFSDGRLPGFPRATCELQGYAYDAKIRGARLARLAWKDPAFADRLEAEAAALKRRFNRDFWVADGQYYALALDADGNQVDALSSNIGHLLWSGIVDKSKAKAVARHLMGDRLFSGWGVRTLAKGERRYNPVGYHVGTVWPFDNSFIAWGLRRYGFRAEAARIARGILDAATYFDGRLPEAFGGYERELTRYPVQYPTACSPQAWSTGAPLLFLRTMLGLDPTGDQLVVDPELPEGAGHVALYDIPGRWGRRDAFARARDTRPPGRVR
;
A
#
# COMPACT_ATOMS: atom_id res chain seq x y z
N MET A 1 -1.04 -17.52 -23.01
CA MET A 1 -1.23 -16.30 -22.20
C MET A 1 -1.08 -16.77 -20.77
N SER A 2 -0.07 -16.32 -20.03
CA SER A 2 0.01 -16.60 -18.60
C SER A 2 -1.17 -15.91 -17.91
N GLY A 3 -1.86 -16.59 -17.00
CA GLY A 3 -2.86 -15.95 -16.15
C GLY A 3 -2.26 -14.81 -15.32
N ALA A 4 -3.12 -14.03 -14.66
CA ALA A 4 -2.68 -13.02 -13.71
C ALA A 4 -1.85 -13.67 -12.57
N PRO A 5 -0.81 -13.01 -12.06
CA PRO A 5 0.02 -13.57 -11.00
C PRO A 5 -0.80 -13.82 -9.73
N ILE A 6 -0.52 -14.92 -9.05
CA ILE A 6 -1.12 -15.32 -7.79
C ILE A 6 -0.17 -14.94 -6.66
N SER A 7 -0.69 -14.16 -5.70
CA SER A 7 0.09 -13.68 -4.57
C SER A 7 -0.52 -14.06 -3.23
N ILE A 8 0.33 -14.49 -2.30
CA ILE A 8 0.00 -14.69 -0.89
C ILE A 8 1.03 -13.95 -0.03
N LEU A 9 0.60 -13.40 1.11
CA LEU A 9 1.47 -12.60 1.97
C LEU A 9 1.16 -12.73 3.47
N ASP A 10 2.17 -12.52 4.29
CA ASP A 10 2.11 -12.32 5.74
C ASP A 10 3.15 -11.25 6.11
N GLY A 11 2.66 -10.02 6.33
CA GLY A 11 3.51 -8.88 6.61
C GLY A 11 4.55 -8.63 5.52
N ASN A 12 5.84 -8.69 5.85
CA ASN A 12 6.94 -8.45 4.91
C ASN A 12 7.38 -9.71 4.14
N THR A 13 6.72 -10.85 4.33
CA THR A 13 7.00 -12.11 3.64
C THR A 13 5.88 -12.42 2.65
N PHE A 14 6.22 -12.65 1.39
CA PHE A 14 5.23 -12.89 0.35
C PHE A 14 5.74 -13.81 -0.75
N VAL A 15 4.81 -14.47 -1.44
CA VAL A 15 5.08 -15.34 -2.58
C VAL A 15 4.28 -14.86 -3.77
N VAL A 16 4.94 -14.65 -4.90
CA VAL A 16 4.33 -14.37 -6.21
C VAL A 16 4.64 -15.54 -7.14
N SER A 17 3.61 -16.15 -7.71
CA SER A 17 3.71 -17.27 -8.66
C SER A 17 2.69 -17.15 -9.78
N ASP A 18 2.83 -17.97 -10.82
CA ASP A 18 1.81 -18.09 -11.87
C ASP A 18 0.56 -18.86 -11.40
N ASP A 19 -0.39 -19.06 -12.32
CA ASP A 19 -1.64 -19.79 -12.12
C ASP A 19 -1.47 -21.31 -11.94
N ARG A 20 -0.26 -21.85 -12.13
CA ARG A 20 0.11 -23.23 -11.78
C ARG A 20 0.69 -23.31 -10.36
N GLY A 21 0.96 -22.17 -9.74
CA GLY A 21 1.73 -22.04 -8.52
C GLY A 21 3.24 -22.10 -8.77
N ASP A 22 3.71 -22.12 -10.01
CA ASP A 22 5.14 -22.16 -10.30
C ASP A 22 5.76 -20.76 -10.16
N ILE A 23 6.98 -20.73 -9.62
CA ILE A 23 7.81 -19.54 -9.56
C ILE A 23 8.86 -19.68 -10.65
N GLN A 24 8.87 -18.75 -11.60
CA GLN A 24 9.97 -18.57 -12.55
C GLN A 24 10.27 -17.09 -12.72
N ALA A 25 11.23 -16.61 -11.93
CA ALA A 25 11.70 -15.24 -12.02
C ALA A 25 12.18 -14.90 -13.45
N THR A 26 11.66 -13.81 -14.00
CA THR A 26 12.20 -13.20 -15.23
C THR A 26 12.54 -11.74 -14.96
N PRO A 27 13.31 -11.06 -15.82
CA PRO A 27 13.57 -9.63 -15.65
C PRO A 27 12.30 -8.76 -15.61
N THR A 28 11.20 -9.25 -16.17
CA THR A 28 9.93 -8.50 -16.30
C THR A 28 8.82 -9.00 -15.38
N ASP A 29 9.02 -10.12 -14.68
CA ASP A 29 8.04 -10.71 -13.77
C ASP A 29 8.66 -10.93 -12.38
N PRO A 30 8.19 -10.21 -11.35
CA PRO A 30 8.71 -10.31 -9.99
C PRO A 30 8.20 -11.56 -9.25
N SER A 31 8.10 -12.70 -9.94
CA SER A 31 7.82 -13.99 -9.32
C SER A 31 8.94 -14.38 -8.33
N GLY A 32 8.57 -14.89 -7.16
CA GLY A 32 9.52 -15.27 -6.12
C GLY A 32 8.91 -15.49 -4.74
N LEU A 33 9.70 -16.09 -3.84
CA LEU A 33 9.51 -15.93 -2.40
C LEU A 33 10.37 -14.75 -1.95
N PHE A 34 9.75 -13.76 -1.33
CA PHE A 34 10.41 -12.56 -0.83
C PHE A 34 10.22 -12.44 0.67
N ALA A 35 11.27 -11.99 1.36
CA ALA A 35 11.20 -11.57 2.76
C ALA A 35 12.27 -10.51 3.00
N ALA A 36 11.97 -9.48 3.82
CA ALA A 36 12.94 -8.44 4.20
C ALA A 36 13.72 -7.86 2.99
N ASP A 37 12.99 -7.44 1.95
CA ASP A 37 13.51 -6.88 0.68
C ASP A 37 14.41 -7.82 -0.15
N THR A 38 14.45 -9.13 0.12
CA THR A 38 15.28 -10.11 -0.60
C THR A 38 14.43 -11.23 -1.21
N ARG A 39 14.71 -11.63 -2.46
CA ARG A 39 14.13 -12.80 -3.12
C ARG A 39 14.85 -14.10 -2.73
N PHE A 40 14.28 -14.84 -1.78
CA PHE A 40 14.79 -16.12 -1.27
C PHE A 40 14.61 -17.29 -2.24
N LEU A 41 13.62 -17.25 -3.13
CA LEU A 41 13.47 -18.22 -4.23
C LEU A 41 13.15 -17.51 -5.54
N SER A 42 13.90 -17.86 -6.58
CA SER A 42 13.71 -17.41 -7.95
C SER A 42 13.16 -18.52 -8.86
N THR A 43 13.21 -19.78 -8.42
CA THR A 43 12.57 -20.90 -9.09
C THR A 43 11.92 -21.84 -8.07
N TRP A 44 10.67 -22.23 -8.35
CA TRP A 44 9.91 -23.26 -7.64
C TRP A 44 8.93 -23.88 -8.63
N ALA A 45 9.33 -24.95 -9.31
CA ALA A 45 8.58 -25.51 -10.44
C ALA A 45 8.27 -26.99 -10.25
N LEU A 46 6.98 -27.35 -10.37
CA LEU A 46 6.51 -28.72 -10.21
C LEU A 46 6.37 -29.41 -11.57
N THR A 47 7.00 -30.58 -11.71
CA THR A 47 6.81 -31.47 -12.86
C THR A 47 6.43 -32.89 -12.42
N VAL A 48 5.64 -33.56 -13.25
CA VAL A 48 5.29 -34.98 -13.11
C VAL A 48 5.74 -35.70 -14.39
N ASP A 49 6.59 -36.71 -14.24
CA ASP A 49 7.26 -37.42 -15.33
C ASP A 49 7.96 -36.49 -16.33
N GLY A 50 8.55 -35.40 -15.80
CA GLY A 50 9.24 -34.37 -16.59
C GLY A 50 8.33 -33.43 -17.37
N GLN A 51 7.01 -33.54 -17.22
CA GLN A 51 6.04 -32.67 -17.87
C GLN A 51 5.57 -31.56 -16.93
N SER A 52 5.46 -30.33 -17.46
CA SER A 52 4.76 -29.24 -16.78
C SER A 52 3.27 -29.51 -16.69
N LEU A 53 2.66 -29.01 -15.62
CA LEU A 53 1.23 -29.16 -15.38
C LEU A 53 0.44 -28.02 -16.03
N ASN A 54 -0.82 -28.30 -16.37
CA ASN A 54 -1.76 -27.31 -16.88
C ASN A 54 -2.74 -26.91 -15.77
N PRO A 55 -3.02 -25.60 -15.60
CA PRO A 55 -3.98 -25.14 -14.61
C PRO A 55 -5.42 -25.40 -15.08
N LEU A 56 -6.24 -25.96 -14.19
CA LEU A 56 -7.69 -26.04 -14.36
C LEU A 56 -8.38 -24.86 -13.66
N SER A 57 -7.98 -24.57 -12.43
CA SER A 57 -8.50 -23.46 -11.64
C SER A 57 -7.57 -23.12 -10.48
N VAL A 58 -7.66 -21.88 -10.02
CA VAL A 58 -7.02 -21.40 -8.79
C VAL A 58 -8.12 -20.98 -7.81
N ASP A 59 -7.98 -21.41 -6.56
CA ASP A 59 -8.85 -21.02 -5.46
C ASP A 59 -8.06 -20.15 -4.48
N HIS A 60 -8.48 -18.90 -4.34
CA HIS A 60 -7.92 -17.95 -3.38
C HIS A 60 -8.62 -18.14 -2.04
N LEU A 61 -8.09 -19.04 -1.22
CA LEU A 61 -8.69 -19.36 0.08
C LEU A 61 -8.75 -18.12 0.97
N GLU A 62 -7.59 -17.50 1.22
CA GLU A 62 -7.44 -16.27 1.99
C GLU A 62 -6.20 -15.50 1.51
N TYR A 63 -5.90 -14.31 2.05
CA TYR A 63 -4.73 -13.53 1.64
C TYR A 63 -3.37 -14.23 1.87
N TYR A 64 -3.33 -15.22 2.75
CA TYR A 64 -2.13 -15.99 3.12
C TYR A 64 -2.09 -17.39 2.50
N ALA A 65 -3.14 -17.84 1.80
CA ALA A 65 -3.21 -19.20 1.28
C ALA A 65 -3.94 -19.31 -0.07
N ALA A 66 -3.40 -20.15 -0.96
CA ALA A 66 -3.97 -20.43 -2.27
C ALA A 66 -3.94 -21.94 -2.57
N LYS A 67 -4.89 -22.39 -3.40
CA LYS A 67 -4.98 -23.78 -3.86
C LYS A 67 -5.05 -23.83 -5.39
N PHE A 68 -4.24 -24.69 -5.98
CA PHE A 68 -4.11 -24.84 -7.43
C PHE A 68 -4.56 -26.23 -7.82
N PHE A 69 -5.48 -26.31 -8.79
CA PHE A 69 -5.98 -27.56 -9.35
C PHE A 69 -5.40 -27.76 -10.73
N LEU A 70 -4.62 -28.82 -10.91
CA LEU A 70 -3.74 -29.01 -12.05
C LEU A 70 -3.89 -30.42 -12.65
N VAL A 71 -3.48 -30.57 -13.91
CA VAL A 71 -3.43 -31.87 -14.60
C VAL A 71 -2.13 -32.02 -15.41
N PRO A 72 -1.55 -33.23 -15.49
CA PRO A 72 -0.47 -33.53 -16.44
C PRO A 72 -1.03 -33.59 -17.88
N GLY A 73 -0.46 -32.81 -18.80
CA GLY A 73 -0.99 -32.69 -20.17
C GLY A 73 -2.35 -32.00 -20.24
N THR A 74 -2.82 -31.67 -21.45
CA THR A 74 -4.21 -31.24 -21.66
C THR A 74 -5.02 -32.45 -22.07
N GLY A 75 -5.99 -32.86 -21.24
CA GLY A 75 -7.02 -33.78 -21.69
C GLY A 75 -7.64 -33.21 -22.96
N THR A 76 -7.61 -33.95 -24.07
CA THR A 76 -8.35 -33.55 -25.27
C THR A 76 -9.82 -33.91 -25.05
N VAL A 77 -10.74 -33.39 -25.88
CA VAL A 77 -12.16 -33.77 -25.86
C VAL A 77 -12.38 -35.30 -25.97
N TYR A 78 -11.33 -36.05 -26.37
CA TYR A 78 -11.37 -37.49 -26.57
C TYR A 78 -10.47 -38.29 -25.60
N VAL A 79 -9.75 -37.64 -24.68
CA VAL A 79 -8.85 -38.29 -23.71
C VAL A 79 -8.95 -37.61 -22.35
N ASP A 80 -9.54 -38.31 -21.38
CA ASP A 80 -9.61 -37.86 -20.00
C ASP A 80 -8.22 -37.86 -19.34
N ALA A 81 -7.95 -36.83 -18.53
CA ALA A 81 -6.76 -36.82 -17.68
C ALA A 81 -6.95 -37.81 -16.53
N ASN A 82 -6.19 -38.92 -16.55
CA ASN A 82 -6.24 -39.95 -15.51
C ASN A 82 -5.55 -39.55 -14.19
N LEU A 83 -4.96 -38.36 -14.13
CA LEU A 83 -4.26 -37.82 -12.98
C LEU A 83 -4.73 -36.41 -12.69
N SER A 84 -4.93 -36.11 -11.40
CA SER A 84 -5.08 -34.74 -10.92
C SER A 84 -3.98 -34.43 -9.92
N VAL A 85 -3.45 -33.21 -9.98
CA VAL A 85 -2.47 -32.69 -9.04
C VAL A 85 -3.08 -31.48 -8.35
N ILE A 86 -3.05 -31.48 -7.02
CA ILE A 86 -3.56 -30.38 -6.21
C ILE A 86 -2.38 -29.83 -5.42
N ARG A 87 -2.13 -28.53 -5.52
CA ARG A 87 -1.17 -27.83 -4.66
C ARG A 87 -1.94 -26.95 -3.70
N ARG A 88 -1.61 -26.99 -2.41
CA ARG A 88 -2.09 -26.02 -1.41
C ARG A 88 -0.88 -25.32 -0.82
N ARG A 89 -0.81 -24.01 -0.98
CA ARG A 89 0.29 -23.19 -0.47
C ARG A 89 -0.22 -22.23 0.60
N ALA A 90 0.53 -22.09 1.69
CA ALA A 90 0.30 -21.08 2.71
C ALA A 90 1.62 -20.41 3.11
N VAL A 91 1.60 -19.07 3.23
CA VAL A 91 2.77 -18.26 3.60
C VAL A 91 2.95 -18.19 5.12
N GLY A 92 4.18 -17.91 5.54
CA GLY A 92 4.58 -17.68 6.94
C GLY A 92 6.01 -17.18 6.94
N ASN A 93 6.92 -17.80 7.71
CA ASN A 93 8.36 -17.52 7.65
C ASN A 93 9.04 -18.15 6.40
N GLY A 94 8.47 -17.90 5.23
CA GLY A 94 8.64 -18.67 4.00
C GLY A 94 7.28 -19.18 3.53
N PHE A 95 7.15 -20.46 3.18
CA PHE A 95 5.85 -21.06 2.92
C PHE A 95 5.83 -22.58 3.16
N ARG A 96 4.63 -23.12 3.39
CA ARG A 96 4.30 -24.54 3.36
C ARG A 96 3.57 -24.84 2.06
N GLU A 97 3.93 -25.94 1.41
CA GLU A 97 3.24 -26.44 0.22
C GLU A 97 2.89 -27.91 0.39
N GLU A 98 1.62 -28.23 0.22
CA GLU A 98 1.10 -29.60 0.19
C GLU A 98 0.79 -29.98 -1.26
N ILE A 99 1.31 -31.12 -1.70
CA ILE A 99 1.12 -31.65 -3.05
C ILE A 99 0.36 -32.97 -2.92
N THR A 100 -0.85 -33.00 -3.48
CA THR A 100 -1.68 -34.21 -3.57
C THR A 100 -1.78 -34.66 -5.02
N ILE A 101 -1.56 -35.95 -5.28
CA ILE A 101 -1.75 -36.57 -6.59
C ILE A 101 -2.81 -37.66 -6.47
N LEU A 102 -3.83 -37.55 -7.31
CA LEU A 102 -4.94 -38.49 -7.40
C LEU A 102 -4.83 -39.29 -8.69
N ASN A 103 -4.87 -40.61 -8.59
CA ASN A 103 -4.96 -41.52 -9.73
C ASN A 103 -6.41 -41.87 -9.99
N HIS A 104 -6.96 -41.47 -11.12
CA HIS A 104 -8.34 -41.79 -11.53
C HIS A 104 -8.42 -43.03 -12.43
N ALA A 105 -7.27 -43.61 -12.80
CA ALA A 105 -7.24 -44.82 -13.61
C ALA A 105 -7.57 -46.08 -12.80
N ASN A 106 -8.02 -47.11 -13.52
CA ASN A 106 -8.21 -48.47 -12.98
C ASN A 106 -6.89 -49.26 -12.86
N GLU A 107 -5.76 -48.62 -13.12
CA GLU A 107 -4.43 -49.23 -13.17
C GLU A 107 -3.51 -48.58 -12.15
N LYS A 108 -2.48 -49.32 -11.71
CA LYS A 108 -1.41 -48.74 -10.90
C LYS A 108 -0.58 -47.80 -11.77
N VAL A 109 -0.11 -46.69 -11.18
CA VAL A 109 0.82 -45.77 -11.85
C VAL A 109 2.08 -45.59 -11.03
N GLU A 110 3.22 -45.50 -11.71
CA GLU A 110 4.50 -45.12 -11.13
C GLU A 110 4.90 -43.79 -11.72
N LEU A 111 5.11 -42.78 -10.86
CA LEU A 111 5.34 -41.39 -11.26
C LEU A 111 6.66 -40.89 -10.68
N THR A 112 7.36 -40.07 -11.45
CA THR A 112 8.47 -39.25 -10.98
C THR A 112 7.98 -37.83 -10.75
N VAL A 113 7.85 -37.42 -9.49
CA VAL A 113 7.43 -36.06 -9.12
C VAL A 113 8.67 -35.26 -8.77
N ARG A 114 8.92 -34.15 -9.48
CA ARG A 114 10.09 -33.30 -9.26
C ARG A 114 9.67 -31.87 -8.94
N MET A 115 10.25 -31.34 -7.87
CA MET A 115 10.21 -29.94 -7.51
C MET A 115 11.59 -29.33 -7.74
N ASP A 116 11.73 -28.49 -8.76
CA ASP A 116 12.95 -27.74 -9.02
C ASP A 116 12.98 -26.46 -8.19
N ALA A 117 14.12 -26.17 -7.56
CA ALA A 117 14.29 -25.03 -6.68
C ALA A 117 15.60 -24.29 -6.97
N ARG A 118 15.53 -22.96 -7.09
CA ARG A 118 16.70 -22.08 -7.21
C ARG A 118 16.48 -20.78 -6.45
N ALA A 119 17.57 -20.19 -6.00
CA ALA A 119 17.61 -18.92 -5.31
C ALA A 119 18.68 -18.03 -5.95
N ASP A 120 18.38 -16.73 -6.08
CA ASP A 120 19.34 -15.71 -6.48
C ASP A 120 19.63 -14.69 -5.38
N PHE A 121 18.79 -14.65 -4.33
CA PHE A 121 18.90 -13.70 -3.22
C PHE A 121 18.95 -12.24 -3.72
N ALA A 122 18.28 -11.96 -4.84
CA ALA A 122 18.23 -10.63 -5.41
C ALA A 122 17.54 -9.68 -4.43
N ASP A 123 18.20 -8.55 -4.16
CA ASP A 123 17.58 -7.43 -3.46
C ASP A 123 16.47 -6.84 -4.34
N LEU A 124 15.41 -6.31 -3.74
CA LEU A 124 14.28 -5.75 -4.47
C LEU A 124 14.69 -4.64 -5.47
N PHE A 125 15.72 -3.85 -5.16
CA PHE A 125 16.28 -2.86 -6.09
C PHE A 125 17.07 -3.52 -7.25
N GLU A 126 17.74 -4.65 -6.99
CA GLU A 126 18.41 -5.44 -8.03
C GLU A 126 17.40 -6.15 -8.94
N VAL A 127 16.25 -6.57 -8.42
CA VAL A 127 15.14 -7.12 -9.22
C VAL A 127 14.61 -6.07 -10.20
N LYS A 128 14.52 -4.79 -9.76
CA LYS A 128 14.11 -3.67 -10.62
C LYS A 128 15.17 -3.29 -11.66
N ASN A 129 16.45 -3.30 -11.29
CA ASN A 129 17.54 -2.72 -12.07
C ASN A 129 18.49 -3.75 -12.73
N ALA A 130 18.27 -5.05 -12.53
CA ALA A 130 19.05 -6.16 -13.06
C ALA A 130 20.57 -6.08 -12.79
N THR A 131 20.96 -5.65 -11.59
CA THR A 131 22.38 -5.53 -11.17
C THR A 131 22.97 -6.85 -10.68
N ALA A 132 24.29 -7.02 -10.82
CA ALA A 132 24.99 -8.24 -10.42
C ALA A 132 25.28 -8.31 -8.91
N LYS A 133 25.08 -9.49 -8.29
CA LYS A 133 25.39 -9.75 -6.89
C LYS A 133 26.90 -9.64 -6.61
N LYS A 134 27.25 -9.07 -5.46
CA LYS A 134 28.65 -8.91 -5.00
C LYS A 134 29.16 -10.07 -4.15
N GLY A 135 28.26 -10.79 -3.47
CA GLY A 135 28.57 -11.95 -2.63
C GLY A 135 28.64 -13.27 -3.41
N LYS A 136 28.62 -14.39 -2.67
CA LYS A 136 28.74 -15.75 -3.23
C LYS A 136 27.55 -16.63 -2.85
N ASN A 137 27.01 -17.31 -3.85
CA ASN A 137 26.01 -18.36 -3.65
C ASN A 137 26.69 -19.69 -3.27
N TYR A 138 26.00 -20.48 -2.45
CA TYR A 138 26.39 -21.85 -2.10
C TYR A 138 25.16 -22.75 -1.94
N THR A 139 25.37 -24.05 -2.12
CA THR A 139 24.34 -25.08 -1.97
C THR A 139 24.84 -26.15 -1.02
N ARG A 140 23.97 -26.64 -0.13
CA ARG A 140 24.23 -27.83 0.69
C ARG A 140 23.07 -28.81 0.55
N VAL A 141 23.42 -30.07 0.32
CA VAL A 141 22.47 -31.18 0.19
C VAL A 141 22.66 -32.12 1.37
N ASP A 142 21.58 -32.39 2.08
CA ASP A 142 21.49 -33.44 3.09
C ASP A 142 20.32 -34.39 2.72
N ARG A 143 20.21 -35.55 3.38
CA ARG A 143 19.30 -36.66 3.01
C ARG A 143 17.84 -36.25 2.76
N ARG A 144 17.35 -35.19 3.40
CA ARG A 144 15.95 -34.70 3.28
C ARG A 144 15.85 -33.18 3.27
N GLN A 145 16.95 -32.49 2.98
CA GLN A 145 17.03 -31.04 3.06
C GLN A 145 17.90 -30.49 1.92
N LEU A 146 17.37 -29.49 1.23
CA LEU A 146 18.13 -28.64 0.32
C LEU A 146 18.30 -27.27 0.97
N LEU A 147 19.54 -26.82 1.11
CA LEU A 147 19.86 -25.48 1.55
C LEU A 147 20.51 -24.72 0.39
N LEU A 148 19.89 -23.61 0.02
CA LEU A 148 20.43 -22.62 -0.90
C LEU A 148 20.86 -21.41 -0.07
N GLY A 149 22.05 -20.85 -0.30
CA GLY A 149 22.56 -19.77 0.53
C GLY A 149 23.32 -18.71 -0.27
N TYR A 150 23.33 -17.50 0.26
CA TYR A 150 24.10 -16.36 -0.20
C TYR A 150 24.85 -15.73 0.97
N ALA A 151 26.11 -15.41 0.76
CA ALA A 151 26.93 -14.72 1.74
C ALA A 151 27.75 -13.59 1.12
N ARG A 152 27.68 -12.41 1.74
CA ARG A 152 28.61 -11.29 1.57
C ARG A 152 29.05 -10.83 2.95
N GLU A 153 30.28 -11.14 3.33
CA GLU A 153 30.81 -10.83 4.67
C GLU A 153 29.89 -11.33 5.79
N SER A 154 29.34 -10.46 6.64
CA SER A 154 28.39 -10.80 7.70
C SER A 154 26.94 -10.91 7.23
N PHE A 155 26.63 -10.46 6.01
CA PHE A 155 25.29 -10.56 5.43
C PHE A 155 25.08 -11.95 4.86
N VAL A 156 24.21 -12.74 5.50
CA VAL A 156 23.88 -14.11 5.11
C VAL A 156 22.37 -14.25 4.95
N ARG A 157 21.96 -14.94 3.88
CA ARG A 157 20.57 -15.32 3.59
C ARG A 157 20.56 -16.76 3.13
N GLU A 158 19.66 -17.57 3.68
CA GLU A 158 19.53 -18.99 3.32
C GLU A 158 18.06 -19.36 3.10
N THR A 159 17.81 -20.20 2.10
CA THR A 159 16.53 -20.84 1.87
C THR A 159 16.67 -22.32 2.18
N VAL A 160 15.90 -22.79 3.17
CA VAL A 160 15.93 -24.18 3.63
C VAL A 160 14.65 -24.88 3.20
N ILE A 161 14.77 -25.92 2.38
CA ILE A 161 13.66 -26.70 1.86
C ILE A 161 13.70 -28.10 2.48
N THR A 162 12.59 -28.53 3.08
CA THR A 162 12.46 -29.85 3.72
C THR A 162 11.18 -30.56 3.30
N SER A 163 11.18 -31.89 3.39
CA SER A 163 10.06 -32.77 3.02
C SER A 163 9.66 -33.69 4.18
N ASP A 164 8.35 -33.91 4.37
CA ASP A 164 7.80 -34.90 5.31
C ASP A 164 7.86 -36.34 4.79
N ARG A 165 8.02 -36.53 3.48
CA ARG A 165 8.30 -37.82 2.82
C ARG A 165 9.78 -38.04 2.54
N ASP A 166 10.15 -39.30 2.33
CA ASP A 166 11.46 -39.65 1.80
C ASP A 166 11.59 -39.16 0.36
N VAL A 167 12.73 -38.57 0.06
CA VAL A 167 12.95 -37.80 -1.16
C VAL A 167 14.42 -37.88 -1.56
N ARG A 168 14.69 -37.93 -2.86
CA ARG A 168 16.06 -37.75 -3.37
C ARG A 168 16.29 -36.26 -3.56
N VAL A 169 17.30 -35.72 -2.87
CA VAL A 169 17.70 -34.32 -2.98
C VAL A 169 18.97 -34.22 -3.81
N ASP A 170 19.00 -33.29 -4.75
CA ASP A 170 20.21 -32.86 -5.48
C ASP A 170 20.32 -31.34 -5.46
N GLU A 171 21.38 -30.78 -6.05
CA GLU A 171 21.62 -29.33 -6.05
C GLU A 171 20.51 -28.52 -6.77
N GLY A 172 19.69 -29.17 -7.59
CA GLY A 172 18.62 -28.54 -8.35
C GLY A 172 17.23 -28.69 -7.74
N GLY A 173 17.02 -29.53 -6.72
CA GLY A 173 15.70 -29.72 -6.13
C GLY A 173 15.47 -31.08 -5.46
N LEU A 174 14.18 -31.44 -5.42
CA LEU A 174 13.65 -32.62 -4.71
C LEU A 174 12.92 -33.54 -5.70
N THR A 175 13.20 -34.85 -5.66
CA THR A 175 12.58 -35.86 -6.53
C THR A 175 11.96 -37.00 -5.72
N PHE A 176 10.67 -37.25 -5.95
CA PHE A 176 9.91 -38.34 -5.33
C PHE A 176 9.62 -39.44 -6.35
N ALA A 177 9.84 -40.69 -5.94
CA ALA A 177 9.34 -41.86 -6.67
C ALA A 177 8.00 -42.26 -6.06
N VAL A 178 6.92 -42.03 -6.79
CA VAL A 178 5.54 -42.19 -6.29
C VAL A 178 4.92 -43.43 -6.94
N ARG A 179 4.28 -44.28 -6.12
CA ARG A 179 3.51 -45.44 -6.59
C ARG A 179 2.08 -45.30 -6.09
N LEU A 180 1.13 -45.27 -7.01
CA LEU A 180 -0.29 -45.14 -6.72
C LEU A 180 -1.04 -46.39 -7.18
N ALA A 181 -1.90 -46.91 -6.29
CA ALA A 181 -2.89 -47.91 -6.67
C ALA A 181 -3.96 -47.30 -7.60
N PRO A 182 -4.76 -48.13 -8.29
CA PRO A 182 -5.99 -47.66 -8.92
C PRO A 182 -6.85 -46.85 -7.94
N HIS A 183 -7.35 -45.69 -8.35
CA HIS A 183 -8.15 -44.78 -7.48
C HIS A 183 -7.42 -44.33 -6.20
N GLY A 184 -6.08 -44.44 -6.19
CA GLY A 184 -5.24 -44.13 -5.05
C GLY A 184 -4.82 -42.67 -4.98
N GLU A 185 -4.38 -42.27 -3.78
CA GLU A 185 -3.89 -40.93 -3.47
C GLU A 185 -2.47 -40.98 -2.91
N TRP A 186 -1.67 -39.96 -3.23
CA TRP A 186 -0.38 -39.69 -2.62
C TRP A 186 -0.31 -38.22 -2.21
N CYS A 187 0.23 -37.95 -1.02
CA CYS A 187 0.40 -36.61 -0.50
C CYS A 187 1.80 -36.44 0.12
N ALA A 188 2.43 -35.30 -0.18
CA ALA A 188 3.67 -34.84 0.45
C ALA A 188 3.58 -33.36 0.85
N GLU A 189 4.21 -33.05 1.96
CA GLU A 189 4.36 -31.69 2.48
C GLU A 189 5.81 -31.22 2.32
N LEU A 190 5.97 -30.04 1.73
CA LEU A 190 7.21 -29.30 1.58
C LEU A 190 7.16 -28.05 2.47
N GLN A 191 8.24 -27.79 3.21
CA GLN A 191 8.41 -26.56 3.97
C GLN A 191 9.61 -25.81 3.43
N VAL A 192 9.40 -24.54 3.11
CA VAL A 192 10.42 -23.60 2.65
C VAL A 192 10.57 -22.51 3.71
N ALA A 193 11.76 -22.36 4.28
CA ALA A 193 12.07 -21.34 5.29
C ALA A 193 13.06 -20.31 4.76
N ALA A 194 12.76 -19.03 4.96
CA ALA A 194 13.60 -17.88 4.59
C ALA A 194 14.47 -17.44 5.78
N VAL A 195 15.66 -18.03 5.94
CA VAL A 195 16.54 -17.86 7.10
C VAL A 195 17.46 -16.65 6.92
N GLY A 196 17.61 -15.86 7.99
CA GLY A 196 18.41 -14.63 7.97
C GLY A 196 17.63 -13.39 7.54
N ALA A 197 16.36 -13.54 7.14
CA ALA A 197 15.42 -12.42 7.18
C ALA A 197 15.22 -11.99 8.63
N VAL A 198 15.03 -10.68 8.84
CA VAL A 198 14.71 -10.10 10.15
C VAL A 198 13.52 -10.85 10.76
N ASP A 199 13.62 -11.25 12.04
CA ASP A 199 12.62 -12.02 12.80
C ASP A 199 12.35 -13.48 12.38
N VAL A 200 13.15 -14.10 11.50
CA VAL A 200 13.04 -15.55 11.24
C VAL A 200 13.93 -16.35 12.17
N ALA A 201 13.31 -17.05 13.13
CA ALA A 201 14.01 -18.01 14.00
C ALA A 201 14.71 -19.09 13.14
N PRO A 202 15.93 -19.52 13.51
CA PRO A 202 16.63 -20.56 12.77
C PRO A 202 15.80 -21.85 12.76
N PRO A 203 15.78 -22.60 11.64
CA PRO A 203 15.02 -23.83 11.56
C PRO A 203 15.51 -24.84 12.61
N PRO A 204 14.63 -25.69 13.17
CA PRO A 204 15.02 -26.71 14.13
C PRO A 204 16.11 -27.61 13.53
N LYS A 205 17.15 -27.93 14.32
CA LYS A 205 18.27 -28.77 13.89
C LYS A 205 17.79 -30.10 13.31
N ALA A 206 18.43 -30.53 12.23
CA ALA A 206 18.21 -31.82 11.57
C ALA A 206 18.23 -32.94 12.61
N GLY A 207 17.09 -33.62 12.76
CA GLY A 207 16.87 -34.66 13.78
C GLY A 207 15.64 -34.43 14.67
N SER A 208 15.08 -33.22 14.71
CA SER A 208 13.86 -32.90 15.49
C SER A 208 12.62 -32.60 14.64
N GLY A 209 12.39 -33.40 13.59
CA GLY A 209 11.08 -33.76 13.03
C GLY A 209 10.35 -32.74 12.16
N ALA A 210 10.16 -33.08 10.87
CA ALA A 210 9.21 -32.44 9.96
C ALA A 210 7.79 -32.27 10.57
N ARG A 211 7.40 -33.16 11.49
CA ARG A 211 6.16 -33.08 12.29
C ARG A 211 6.06 -31.85 13.22
N ARG A 212 7.18 -31.28 13.68
CA ARG A 212 7.19 -30.03 14.47
C ARG A 212 7.02 -28.79 13.59
N GLY A 213 7.63 -28.78 12.41
CA GLY A 213 7.45 -27.71 11.42
C GLY A 213 6.02 -27.65 10.87
N GLY A 214 5.39 -28.80 10.60
CA GLY A 214 4.02 -28.85 10.09
C GLY A 214 3.00 -28.33 11.11
N ARG A 215 3.22 -28.59 12.41
CA ARG A 215 2.44 -27.97 13.50
C ARG A 215 2.64 -26.46 13.56
N ALA A 216 3.87 -25.96 13.46
CA ALA A 216 4.12 -24.53 13.53
C ALA A 216 3.46 -23.72 12.39
N PHE A 217 3.36 -24.29 11.19
CA PHE A 217 2.63 -23.69 10.06
C PHE A 217 1.11 -23.78 10.24
N ALA A 218 0.57 -24.93 10.64
CA ALA A 218 -0.86 -25.04 10.96
C ALA A 218 -1.26 -24.04 12.05
N ASP A 219 -0.45 -23.94 13.12
CA ASP A 219 -0.65 -22.95 14.18
C ASP A 219 -0.54 -21.50 13.65
N ALA A 220 0.28 -21.24 12.61
CA ALA A 220 0.40 -19.92 11.99
C ALA A 220 -0.82 -19.56 11.14
N GLU A 221 -1.31 -20.51 10.33
CA GLU A 221 -2.54 -20.34 9.56
C GLU A 221 -3.76 -20.14 10.47
N ASP A 222 -3.89 -20.91 11.55
CA ASP A 222 -4.96 -20.74 12.54
C ASP A 222 -4.88 -19.36 13.21
N ARG A 223 -3.68 -18.89 13.54
CA ARG A 223 -3.47 -17.53 14.06
C ARG A 223 -3.89 -16.46 13.05
N MET A 224 -3.49 -16.58 11.79
CA MET A 224 -3.86 -15.61 10.73
C MET A 224 -5.37 -15.60 10.49
N THR A 225 -6.01 -16.77 10.46
CA THR A 225 -7.47 -16.92 10.36
C THR A 225 -8.16 -16.17 11.51
N HIS A 226 -7.77 -16.47 12.75
CA HIS A 226 -8.39 -15.85 13.92
C HIS A 226 -8.13 -14.34 13.99
N ASN A 227 -6.93 -13.89 13.60
CA ASN A 227 -6.60 -12.46 13.53
C ASN A 227 -7.45 -11.72 12.48
N LEU A 228 -7.68 -12.34 11.31
CA LEU A 228 -8.52 -11.78 10.26
C LEU A 228 -9.99 -11.71 10.70
N GLU A 229 -10.51 -12.79 11.29
CA GLU A 229 -11.87 -12.80 11.84
C GLU A 229 -12.07 -11.73 12.90
N HIS A 230 -11.11 -11.59 13.83
CA HIS A 230 -11.14 -10.56 14.87
C HIS A 230 -11.11 -9.15 14.27
N TRP A 231 -10.24 -8.92 13.29
CA TRP A 231 -10.13 -7.65 12.57
C TRP A 231 -11.45 -7.27 11.88
N LEU A 232 -12.04 -8.20 11.13
CA LEU A 232 -13.30 -7.97 10.42
C LEU A 232 -14.48 -7.76 11.40
N ALA A 233 -14.47 -8.44 12.55
CA ALA A 233 -15.52 -8.30 13.56
C ALA A 233 -15.46 -6.95 14.31
N GLN A 234 -14.29 -6.31 14.35
CA GLN A 234 -14.11 -4.99 14.97
C GLN A 234 -14.48 -3.84 14.03
N ALA A 235 -14.41 -4.06 12.72
CA ALA A 235 -14.77 -3.06 11.74
C ALA A 235 -16.28 -2.77 11.73
N PRO A 236 -16.69 -1.53 11.37
CA PRO A 236 -18.08 -1.19 11.12
C PRO A 236 -18.74 -2.14 10.11
N LYS A 237 -20.06 -2.34 10.19
CA LYS A 237 -20.77 -3.20 9.23
C LYS A 237 -21.41 -2.35 8.15
N LEU A 238 -21.04 -2.59 6.90
CA LEU A 238 -21.65 -1.92 5.74
C LEU A 238 -22.85 -2.72 5.24
N GLU A 239 -24.00 -2.06 5.18
CA GLU A 239 -25.19 -2.49 4.45
C GLU A 239 -25.46 -1.47 3.33
N CYS A 240 -25.53 -1.95 2.08
CA CYS A 240 -25.93 -1.12 0.96
C CYS A 240 -26.57 -1.96 -0.15
N GLU A 241 -27.35 -1.30 -1.01
CA GLU A 241 -28.02 -1.94 -2.16
C GLU A 241 -27.05 -2.32 -3.29
N ASP A 242 -25.88 -1.67 -3.34
CA ASP A 242 -24.83 -1.95 -4.33
C ASP A 242 -23.92 -3.08 -3.82
N ASP A 243 -24.01 -4.25 -4.46
CA ASP A 243 -23.23 -5.44 -4.10
C ASP A 243 -21.73 -5.23 -4.31
N ASP A 244 -21.35 -4.49 -5.35
CA ASP A 244 -19.95 -4.23 -5.66
C ASP A 244 -19.32 -3.36 -4.56
N TRP A 245 -20.06 -2.40 -4.00
CA TRP A 245 -19.58 -1.60 -2.87
C TRP A 245 -19.35 -2.45 -1.63
N ARG A 246 -20.19 -3.46 -1.38
CA ARG A 246 -20.01 -4.40 -0.26
C ARG A 246 -18.77 -5.26 -0.48
N VAL A 247 -18.54 -5.72 -1.71
CA VAL A 247 -17.34 -6.48 -2.10
C VAL A 247 -16.08 -5.62 -1.93
N THR A 248 -16.07 -4.39 -2.47
CA THR A 248 -14.96 -3.44 -2.33
C THR A 248 -14.66 -3.13 -0.86
N TYR A 249 -15.69 -2.87 -0.05
CA TYR A 249 -15.52 -2.59 1.38
C TYR A 249 -14.85 -3.75 2.11
N ARG A 250 -15.36 -4.98 1.92
CA ARG A 250 -14.80 -6.18 2.55
C ARG A 250 -13.36 -6.42 2.06
N ARG A 251 -13.11 -6.30 0.76
CA ARG A 251 -11.77 -6.45 0.15
C ARG A 251 -10.80 -5.42 0.70
N SER A 252 -11.20 -4.15 0.88
CA SER A 252 -10.40 -3.12 1.54
C SER A 252 -9.96 -3.52 2.94
N LEU A 253 -10.87 -4.05 3.77
CA LEU A 253 -10.52 -4.49 5.13
C LEU A 253 -9.57 -5.69 5.13
N VAL A 254 -9.81 -6.67 4.25
CA VAL A 254 -8.94 -7.86 4.12
C VAL A 254 -7.55 -7.48 3.65
N ASP A 255 -7.43 -6.60 2.66
CA ASP A 255 -6.13 -6.17 2.14
C ASP A 255 -5.37 -5.31 3.16
N LEU A 256 -6.05 -4.47 3.94
CA LEU A 256 -5.40 -3.77 5.06
C LEU A 256 -4.91 -4.76 6.13
N ALA A 257 -5.67 -5.83 6.42
CA ALA A 257 -5.21 -6.87 7.32
C ALA A 257 -3.96 -7.59 6.78
N ALA A 258 -3.95 -7.90 5.47
CA ALA A 258 -2.84 -8.56 4.81
C ALA A 258 -1.56 -7.71 4.77
N LEU A 259 -1.69 -6.40 4.57
CA LEU A 259 -0.57 -5.46 4.50
C LEU A 259 0.01 -5.10 5.88
N ARG A 260 -0.61 -5.54 6.99
CA ARG A 260 -0.07 -5.28 8.33
C ARG A 260 1.19 -6.10 8.56
N PHE A 261 2.24 -5.43 9.01
CA PHE A 261 3.45 -6.09 9.49
C PHE A 261 3.94 -5.44 10.79
N SER A 262 4.69 -6.18 11.60
CA SER A 262 5.28 -5.67 12.84
C SER A 262 6.78 -5.50 12.64
N PRO A 263 7.31 -4.27 12.56
CA PRO A 263 8.75 -4.06 12.51
C PRO A 263 9.37 -4.44 13.86
N PRO A 264 10.63 -4.89 13.91
CA PRO A 264 11.25 -5.49 15.10
C PRO A 264 11.17 -4.62 16.35
N ILE A 265 11.27 -3.30 16.16
CA ILE A 265 11.28 -2.31 17.23
C ILE A 265 9.87 -1.90 17.70
N ALA A 266 8.82 -2.11 16.89
CA ALA A 266 7.44 -1.80 17.27
C ALA A 266 6.80 -2.89 18.16
N GLY A 267 7.56 -3.93 18.53
CA GLY A 267 7.09 -4.99 19.40
C GLY A 267 5.87 -5.72 18.83
N ARG A 268 4.72 -5.62 19.53
CA ARG A 268 3.45 -6.26 19.10
C ARG A 268 2.60 -5.40 18.18
N TYR A 269 3.00 -4.16 17.91
CA TYR A 269 2.19 -3.25 17.12
C TYR A 269 2.51 -3.41 15.64
N SER A 270 1.46 -3.51 14.82
CA SER A 270 1.57 -3.62 13.37
C SER A 270 1.07 -2.37 12.65
N LEU A 271 1.80 -1.93 11.64
CA LEU A 271 1.43 -0.83 10.75
C LEU A 271 1.27 -1.35 9.30
N PRO A 272 0.58 -0.63 8.41
CA PRO A 272 0.46 -1.06 7.03
C PRO A 272 1.79 -0.89 6.30
N ALA A 273 2.23 -1.92 5.59
CA ALA A 273 3.23 -1.79 4.53
C ALA A 273 2.63 -1.03 3.35
N ALA A 274 3.44 -0.35 2.54
CA ALA A 274 2.95 0.48 1.44
C ALA A 274 2.27 -0.32 0.32
N GLY A 275 2.84 -1.45 -0.13
CA GLY A 275 2.19 -2.24 -1.17
C GLY A 275 3.01 -3.36 -1.79
N LEU A 276 2.30 -4.34 -2.33
CA LEU A 276 2.89 -5.52 -2.97
C LEU A 276 3.12 -5.26 -4.47
N PRO A 277 4.24 -5.71 -5.07
CA PRO A 277 5.36 -6.42 -4.45
C PRO A 277 6.50 -5.52 -3.97
N TRP A 278 6.49 -4.24 -4.35
CA TRP A 278 7.69 -3.40 -4.31
C TRP A 278 7.96 -2.68 -2.98
N PHE A 279 6.93 -2.54 -2.15
CA PHE A 279 6.92 -1.64 -1.00
C PHE A 279 6.39 -2.35 0.26
N MET A 280 6.74 -3.63 0.44
CA MET A 280 6.36 -4.46 1.58
C MET A 280 7.18 -4.15 2.85
N THR A 281 7.24 -2.87 3.22
CA THR A 281 7.99 -2.34 4.37
C THR A 281 7.35 -1.05 4.90
N MET A 282 7.94 -0.44 5.94
CA MET A 282 7.49 0.82 6.53
C MET A 282 7.73 1.96 5.55
N PHE A 283 6.65 2.65 5.20
CA PHE A 283 6.66 3.93 4.50
C PHE A 283 5.88 4.95 5.33
N GLY A 284 6.53 6.03 5.74
CA GLY A 284 5.94 7.01 6.66
C GLY A 284 4.70 7.66 6.08
N ARG A 285 4.84 8.25 4.89
CA ARG A 285 3.76 8.90 4.14
C ARG A 285 2.56 7.98 3.91
N ASP A 286 2.81 6.81 3.32
CA ASP A 286 1.78 5.82 2.97
C ASP A 286 1.04 5.33 4.21
N SER A 287 1.77 5.06 5.30
CA SER A 287 1.18 4.67 6.58
C SER A 287 0.27 5.74 7.16
N ILE A 288 0.69 7.01 7.07
CA ILE A 288 -0.10 8.14 7.58
C ILE A 288 -1.38 8.33 6.76
N PHE A 289 -1.29 8.37 5.43
CA PHE A 289 -2.47 8.53 4.58
C PHE A 289 -3.45 7.37 4.73
N THR A 290 -2.95 6.14 4.74
CA THR A 290 -3.77 4.94 4.99
C THR A 290 -4.48 5.02 6.33
N SER A 291 -3.76 5.44 7.38
CA SER A 291 -4.32 5.60 8.72
C SER A 291 -5.41 6.67 8.80
N LEU A 292 -5.22 7.81 8.11
CA LEU A 292 -6.24 8.86 8.00
C LEU A 292 -7.52 8.35 7.31
N GLN A 293 -7.35 7.57 6.24
CA GLN A 293 -8.47 7.00 5.48
C GLN A 293 -9.24 5.94 6.27
N ALA A 294 -8.51 5.05 6.96
CA ALA A 294 -9.07 3.93 7.69
C ALA A 294 -9.54 4.29 9.11
N LEU A 295 -9.28 5.51 9.61
CA LEU A 295 -9.52 5.90 11.00
C LEU A 295 -10.93 5.56 11.54
N PRO A 296 -12.03 5.77 10.78
CA PRO A 296 -13.37 5.38 11.24
C PRO A 296 -13.61 3.88 11.40
N PHE A 297 -12.71 3.05 10.86
CA PHE A 297 -12.91 1.62 10.69
C PHE A 297 -11.88 0.79 11.46
N ALA A 298 -10.63 1.26 11.48
CA ALA A 298 -9.49 0.59 12.10
C ALA A 298 -8.54 1.60 12.79
N PRO A 299 -8.98 2.28 13.87
CA PRO A 299 -8.20 3.34 14.51
C PRO A 299 -6.85 2.87 15.11
N ASP A 300 -6.69 1.57 15.38
CA ASP A 300 -5.44 1.00 15.88
C ASP A 300 -4.27 1.10 14.88
N LEU A 301 -4.56 1.20 13.57
CA LEU A 301 -3.54 1.48 12.56
C LEU A 301 -2.88 2.83 12.82
N ALA A 302 -3.69 3.88 12.99
CA ALA A 302 -3.21 5.23 13.27
C ALA A 302 -2.37 5.28 14.55
N ARG A 303 -2.85 4.63 15.62
CA ARG A 303 -2.12 4.53 16.89
C ARG A 303 -0.74 3.93 16.71
N THR A 304 -0.65 2.83 15.96
CA THR A 304 0.62 2.13 15.74
C THR A 304 1.55 2.93 14.83
N THR A 305 1.02 3.49 13.74
CA THR A 305 1.78 4.36 12.83
C THR A 305 2.40 5.53 13.57
N LEU A 306 1.63 6.22 14.43
CA LEU A 306 2.14 7.34 15.22
C LEU A 306 3.30 6.91 16.14
N ARG A 307 3.18 5.77 16.83
CA ARG A 307 4.27 5.28 17.70
C ARG A 307 5.52 4.91 16.90
N ALA A 308 5.36 4.08 15.87
CA ALA A 308 6.48 3.57 15.09
C ALA A 308 7.24 4.69 14.36
N LEU A 309 6.53 5.70 13.84
CA LEU A 309 7.15 6.85 13.19
C LEU A 309 7.77 7.83 14.19
N GLY A 310 7.20 7.97 15.39
CA GLY A 310 7.80 8.73 16.48
C GLY A 310 9.12 8.11 16.97
N ASP A 311 9.15 6.78 17.13
CA ASP A 311 10.34 6.04 17.59
C ASP A 311 11.53 6.16 16.61
N TRP A 312 11.25 6.38 15.32
CA TRP A 312 12.25 6.60 14.26
C TRP A 312 12.27 8.05 13.74
N GLN A 313 11.80 9.02 14.52
CA GLN A 313 11.92 10.42 14.12
C GLN A 313 13.39 10.82 14.07
N GLY A 314 13.78 11.58 13.03
CA GLY A 314 15.13 12.08 12.85
C GLY A 314 15.57 12.92 14.05
N ALA A 315 16.81 12.73 14.47
CA ALA A 315 17.41 13.39 15.64
C ALA A 315 18.72 14.10 15.30
N THR A 316 19.26 13.87 14.10
CA THR A 316 20.56 14.37 13.66
C THR A 316 20.46 14.95 12.25
N VAL A 317 21.50 15.67 11.82
CA VAL A 317 21.63 16.11 10.42
C VAL A 317 22.52 15.09 9.71
N ASP A 318 21.96 14.39 8.73
CA ASP A 318 22.66 13.41 7.89
C ASP A 318 22.32 13.68 6.43
N ASP A 319 23.35 13.98 5.62
CA ASP A 319 23.19 14.28 4.19
C ASP A 319 22.95 13.03 3.35
N PHE A 320 23.51 11.89 3.75
CA PHE A 320 23.33 10.63 3.04
C PHE A 320 21.88 10.16 3.15
N ARG A 321 21.30 10.28 4.36
CA ARG A 321 19.93 9.82 4.67
C ARG A 321 18.85 10.88 4.50
N ASP A 322 19.21 12.11 4.12
CA ASP A 322 18.32 13.28 4.15
C ASP A 322 17.69 13.51 5.55
N GLU A 323 18.36 13.12 6.65
CA GLU A 323 17.85 13.25 8.02
C GLU A 323 17.98 14.67 8.55
N ASP A 324 16.92 15.18 9.19
CA ASP A 324 16.97 16.40 10.00
C ASP A 324 16.29 16.14 11.35
N PRO A 325 16.65 16.85 12.42
CA PRO A 325 15.91 16.82 13.68
C PRO A 325 14.42 17.11 13.49
N GLY A 326 13.57 16.20 13.96
CA GLY A 326 12.11 16.29 13.86
C GLY A 326 11.50 15.71 12.58
N ARG A 327 12.32 15.34 11.57
CA ARG A 327 11.84 14.81 10.30
C ARG A 327 11.30 13.38 10.47
N ILE A 328 10.17 13.08 9.84
CA ILE A 328 9.60 11.73 9.84
C ILE A 328 10.11 10.96 8.62
N LEU A 329 10.53 9.71 8.82
CA LEU A 329 11.14 8.89 7.76
C LEU A 329 10.24 8.70 6.54
N HIS A 330 10.89 8.57 5.39
CA HIS A 330 10.27 8.17 4.13
C HIS A 330 10.04 6.67 4.12
N GLU A 331 11.11 5.89 4.26
CA GLU A 331 11.06 4.43 4.22
C GLU A 331 12.19 3.78 5.03
N MET A 332 11.98 2.50 5.37
CA MET A 332 12.97 1.61 5.99
C MET A 332 13.14 0.35 5.15
N ARG A 333 14.37 -0.08 4.89
CA ARG A 333 14.71 -1.26 4.10
C ARG A 333 15.67 -2.17 4.84
N TYR A 334 15.54 -3.46 4.58
CA TYR A 334 16.27 -4.55 5.26
C TYR A 334 17.13 -5.39 4.32
N GLY A 335 17.15 -5.02 3.04
CA GLY A 335 17.88 -5.67 1.97
C GLY A 335 19.40 -5.46 2.04
N GLU A 336 20.11 -6.13 1.14
CA GLU A 336 21.58 -6.10 1.12
C GLU A 336 22.11 -4.69 0.85
N SER A 337 21.53 -3.97 -0.11
CA SER A 337 22.03 -2.64 -0.48
C SER A 337 21.90 -1.64 0.67
N ALA A 338 20.86 -1.77 1.48
CA ALA A 338 20.68 -0.97 2.69
C ALA A 338 21.68 -1.37 3.79
N ALA A 339 21.92 -2.67 3.98
CA ALA A 339 22.85 -3.18 4.99
C ALA A 339 24.31 -2.74 4.78
N PHE A 340 24.71 -2.48 3.52
CA PHE A 340 26.03 -1.98 3.16
C PHE A 340 26.06 -0.48 2.85
N GLU A 341 24.99 0.26 3.16
CA GLU A 341 24.86 1.71 2.91
C GLU A 341 25.16 2.10 1.45
N GLU A 342 24.80 1.22 0.50
CA GLU A 342 24.84 1.51 -0.94
C GLU A 342 23.58 2.28 -1.38
N GLN A 343 22.58 2.31 -0.51
CA GLN A 343 21.34 3.07 -0.61
C GLN A 343 21.03 3.67 0.77
N PRO A 344 20.36 4.82 0.84
CA PRO A 344 20.16 5.53 2.11
C PRO A 344 19.02 4.96 2.98
N HIS A 345 18.36 3.89 2.55
CA HIS A 345 17.08 3.40 3.05
C HIS A 345 17.08 2.70 4.42
N SER A 346 18.00 3.00 5.36
CA SER A 346 18.03 2.35 6.68
C SER A 346 18.36 3.27 7.88
N PRO A 347 17.43 4.15 8.31
CA PRO A 347 16.23 4.64 7.60
C PRO A 347 16.56 5.79 6.64
N TYR A 348 15.67 6.04 5.66
CA TYR A 348 15.76 7.20 4.76
C TYR A 348 14.68 8.22 5.05
N TYR A 349 15.02 9.51 4.97
CA TYR A 349 14.13 10.64 5.30
C TYR A 349 13.81 11.53 4.11
N GLY A 350 14.11 11.13 2.87
CA GLY A 350 13.89 11.92 1.65
C GLY A 350 12.43 12.13 1.23
N ASN A 351 11.58 12.57 2.15
CA ASN A 351 10.25 13.12 1.93
C ASN A 351 10.12 14.45 2.66
N ALA A 352 9.24 15.33 2.19
CA ALA A 352 8.94 16.62 2.82
C ALA A 352 7.48 16.69 3.31
N ASP A 353 6.68 15.65 3.08
CA ASP A 353 5.25 15.59 3.42
C ASP A 353 4.97 14.91 4.77
N ALA A 354 5.68 13.82 5.11
CA ALA A 354 5.34 12.97 6.25
C ALA A 354 5.42 13.70 7.60
N THR A 355 6.37 14.63 7.74
CA THR A 355 6.58 15.39 8.99
C THR A 355 5.38 16.23 9.36
N ALA A 356 4.81 17.00 8.41
CA ALA A 356 3.59 17.76 8.67
C ALA A 356 2.38 16.83 8.85
N LEU A 357 2.28 15.79 8.01
CA LEU A 357 1.20 14.82 8.05
C LEU A 357 1.15 14.02 9.37
N TYR A 358 2.28 13.81 10.05
CA TYR A 358 2.35 13.17 11.36
C TYR A 358 1.54 13.93 12.42
N VAL A 359 1.68 15.26 12.45
CA VAL A 359 0.90 16.12 13.36
C VAL A 359 -0.58 16.11 12.98
N VAL A 360 -0.89 16.11 11.68
CA VAL A 360 -2.26 16.00 11.17
C VAL A 360 -2.92 14.70 11.63
N LEU A 361 -2.21 13.57 11.51
CA LEU A 361 -2.70 12.26 11.96
C LEU A 361 -2.89 12.21 13.48
N LEU A 362 -1.94 12.74 14.26
CA LEU A 362 -2.03 12.74 15.73
C LEU A 362 -3.29 13.46 16.21
N ASP A 363 -3.55 14.61 15.61
CA ASP A 363 -4.73 15.41 15.90
C ASP A 363 -6.02 14.71 15.48
N GLU A 364 -6.09 14.21 14.26
CA GLU A 364 -7.28 13.52 13.74
C GLU A 364 -7.57 12.24 14.54
N TYR A 365 -6.53 11.50 14.93
CA TYR A 365 -6.64 10.35 15.82
C TYR A 365 -7.22 10.73 17.18
N GLU A 366 -6.75 11.81 17.81
CA GLU A 366 -7.33 12.27 19.08
C GLU A 366 -8.77 12.73 18.90
N ARG A 367 -9.10 13.48 17.83
CA ARG A 367 -10.49 13.90 17.56
C ARG A 367 -11.44 12.70 17.49
N TRP A 368 -10.98 11.62 16.87
CA TRP A 368 -11.78 10.42 16.66
C TRP A 368 -11.88 9.52 17.89
N THR A 369 -10.75 9.21 18.52
CA THR A 369 -10.65 8.22 19.61
C THR A 369 -10.80 8.82 21.00
N GLY A 370 -10.48 10.09 21.14
CA GLY A 370 -10.35 10.78 22.42
C GLY A 370 -9.17 10.36 23.28
N ASP A 371 -8.18 9.67 22.71
CA ASP A 371 -6.96 9.25 23.39
C ASP A 371 -5.99 10.43 23.60
N VAL A 372 -6.35 11.31 24.54
CA VAL A 372 -5.55 12.46 24.97
C VAL A 372 -4.22 11.99 25.61
N ALA A 373 -4.19 10.77 26.17
CA ALA A 373 -2.99 10.22 26.78
C ALA A 373 -1.89 9.98 25.74
N LEU A 374 -2.23 9.39 24.58
CA LEU A 374 -1.28 9.25 23.47
C LEU A 374 -0.84 10.62 22.93
N ALA A 375 -1.79 11.55 22.73
CA ALA A 375 -1.47 12.90 22.25
C ALA A 375 -0.48 13.63 23.17
N ARG A 376 -0.59 13.42 24.48
CA ARG A 376 0.36 13.97 25.47
C ARG A 376 1.68 13.20 25.48
N GLN A 377 1.65 11.88 25.29
CA GLN A 377 2.87 11.08 25.21
C GLN A 377 3.74 11.49 24.02
N LEU A 378 3.11 11.72 22.85
CA LEU A 378 3.80 12.07 21.60
C LEU A 378 4.02 13.59 21.43
N GLU A 379 3.95 14.35 22.52
CA GLU A 379 4.20 15.79 22.52
C GLU A 379 5.61 16.14 22.03
N PRO A 380 6.70 15.49 22.51
CA PRO A 380 8.05 15.81 22.05
C PRO A 380 8.20 15.66 20.54
N GLU A 381 7.68 14.57 19.98
CA GLU A 381 7.79 14.24 18.57
C GLU A 381 6.96 15.21 17.72
N ALA A 382 5.75 15.55 18.17
CA ALA A 382 4.90 16.52 17.48
C ALA A 382 5.51 17.94 17.49
N ARG A 383 6.14 18.35 18.60
CA ARG A 383 6.85 19.63 18.68
C ARG A 383 8.10 19.64 17.80
N ALA A 384 8.85 18.55 17.75
CA ALA A 384 10.01 18.42 16.86
C ALA A 384 9.59 18.49 15.39
N ALA A 385 8.49 17.83 15.01
CA ALA A 385 7.93 17.92 13.66
C ALA A 385 7.48 19.35 13.30
N LEU A 386 6.81 20.06 14.22
CA LEU A 386 6.44 21.47 14.03
C LEU A 386 7.66 22.39 13.93
N ASN A 387 8.71 22.11 14.71
CA ASN A 387 9.97 22.85 14.63
C ASN A 387 10.68 22.60 13.29
N TRP A 388 10.66 21.37 12.79
CA TRP A 388 11.24 21.04 11.48
C TRP A 388 10.64 21.86 10.34
N ILE A 389 9.32 22.08 10.37
CA ILE A 389 8.60 22.89 9.36
C ILE A 389 9.16 24.31 9.25
N ASP A 390 9.57 24.91 10.37
CA ASP A 390 10.02 26.31 10.39
C ASP A 390 11.54 26.45 10.27
N GLU A 391 12.30 25.56 10.90
CA GLU A 391 13.77 25.70 11.01
C GLU A 391 14.54 24.97 9.91
N TYR A 392 14.08 23.78 9.50
CA TYR A 392 14.84 22.92 8.59
C TYR A 392 14.25 22.88 7.18
N ALA A 393 12.94 23.09 7.05
CA ALA A 393 12.25 23.01 5.77
C ALA A 393 12.24 24.32 4.97
N ASP A 394 12.48 25.49 5.61
CA ASP A 394 12.55 26.79 4.93
C ASP A 394 13.93 27.07 4.34
N LEU A 395 14.32 26.26 3.34
CA LEU A 395 15.64 26.33 2.71
C LEU A 395 15.96 27.68 2.04
N CYS A 396 14.94 28.50 1.78
CA CYS A 396 15.06 29.78 1.08
C CYS A 396 14.76 31.00 1.96
N GLY A 397 14.41 30.81 3.24
CA GLY A 397 14.06 31.91 4.16
C GLY A 397 12.79 32.67 3.75
N THR A 398 11.86 32.02 3.07
CA THR A 398 10.61 32.61 2.54
C THR A 398 9.38 32.28 3.40
N GLY A 399 9.55 31.38 4.37
CA GLY A 399 8.50 30.78 5.16
C GLY A 399 7.66 29.75 4.39
N TYR A 400 8.24 29.07 3.40
CA TYR A 400 7.65 27.93 2.70
C TYR A 400 8.53 26.69 2.90
N ILE A 401 7.91 25.52 2.85
CA ILE A 401 8.64 24.24 2.80
C ILE A 401 9.21 24.06 1.40
N TYR A 402 10.54 23.98 1.33
CA TYR A 402 11.32 23.67 0.15
C TYR A 402 11.99 22.31 0.31
N TYR A 403 12.09 21.53 -0.76
CA TYR A 403 12.86 20.30 -0.78
C TYR A 403 13.95 20.32 -1.86
N ARG A 404 15.04 19.60 -1.56
CA ARG A 404 16.18 19.30 -2.44
C ARG A 404 16.91 18.13 -1.82
N ARG A 405 17.13 17.05 -2.58
CA ARG A 405 17.96 15.93 -2.15
C ARG A 405 19.36 16.40 -1.79
N ARG A 406 19.90 15.91 -0.68
CA ARG A 406 21.31 16.15 -0.30
C ARG A 406 22.23 15.06 -0.84
N ASN A 407 21.72 13.83 -0.90
CA ASN A 407 22.36 12.73 -1.62
C ASN A 407 21.95 12.75 -3.11
N GLU A 408 22.81 13.31 -3.96
CA GLU A 408 22.53 13.43 -5.40
C GLU A 408 22.69 12.13 -6.20
N GLU A 409 23.35 11.12 -5.64
CA GLU A 409 23.61 9.85 -6.32
C GLU A 409 22.43 8.88 -6.20
N THR A 410 21.90 8.73 -4.98
CA THR A 410 20.89 7.71 -4.66
C THR A 410 19.65 8.27 -3.97
N GLY A 411 19.59 9.57 -3.67
CA GLY A 411 18.43 10.23 -3.07
C GLY A 411 17.32 10.56 -4.07
N LEU A 412 16.08 10.58 -3.59
CA LEU A 412 14.88 10.92 -4.35
C LEU A 412 14.89 12.38 -4.79
N GLU A 413 14.76 12.61 -6.10
CA GLU A 413 14.71 13.97 -6.68
C GLU A 413 13.49 14.75 -6.19
N ASN A 414 12.29 14.18 -6.36
CA ASN A 414 11.07 14.76 -5.83
C ASN A 414 10.74 14.12 -4.48
N GLN A 415 10.71 14.96 -3.44
CA GLN A 415 10.45 14.53 -2.06
C GLN A 415 8.99 14.81 -1.64
N CYS A 416 8.07 14.94 -2.59
CA CYS A 416 6.63 15.02 -2.34
C CYS A 416 5.95 13.69 -2.72
N TRP A 417 4.64 13.58 -2.51
CA TRP A 417 3.91 12.35 -2.87
C TRP A 417 4.02 11.98 -4.35
N LYS A 418 4.17 12.98 -5.25
CA LYS A 418 4.47 12.76 -6.66
C LYS A 418 5.98 12.65 -6.86
N ASP A 419 6.58 11.58 -6.38
CA ASP A 419 8.04 11.42 -6.30
C ASP A 419 8.73 11.02 -7.63
N SER A 420 8.00 10.85 -8.73
CA SER A 420 8.62 10.63 -10.06
C SER A 420 9.35 11.87 -10.57
N TRP A 421 10.46 11.68 -11.28
CA TRP A 421 11.35 12.75 -11.75
C TRP A 421 10.67 13.86 -12.58
N ASP A 422 9.61 13.52 -13.32
CA ASP A 422 8.91 14.41 -14.25
C ASP A 422 7.57 14.96 -13.75
N SER A 423 7.21 14.69 -12.50
CA SER A 423 5.89 15.02 -11.94
C SER A 423 5.66 16.51 -11.72
N ILE A 424 6.73 17.28 -11.50
CA ILE A 424 6.69 18.72 -11.25
C ILE A 424 7.24 19.44 -12.48
N SER A 425 6.36 20.04 -13.27
CA SER A 425 6.73 20.74 -14.50
C SER A 425 5.93 22.02 -14.70
N PHE A 426 6.49 22.96 -15.46
CA PHE A 426 5.73 24.07 -16.04
C PHE A 426 4.73 23.56 -17.07
N SER A 427 3.77 24.40 -17.43
CA SER A 427 2.75 24.10 -18.44
C SER A 427 3.35 23.78 -19.82
N ASP A 428 4.48 24.42 -20.14
CA ASP A 428 5.30 24.21 -21.34
C ASP A 428 6.16 22.94 -21.30
N GLY A 429 6.16 22.20 -20.19
CA GLY A 429 6.88 20.94 -19.99
C GLY A 429 8.34 21.08 -19.54
N ARG A 430 8.87 22.29 -19.34
CA ARG A 430 10.15 22.47 -18.67
C ARG A 430 10.07 21.98 -17.22
N LEU A 431 11.18 21.45 -16.71
CA LEU A 431 11.31 21.08 -15.30
C LEU A 431 11.96 22.24 -14.54
N PRO A 432 11.42 22.65 -13.37
CA PRO A 432 12.02 23.69 -12.55
C PRO A 432 13.35 23.21 -11.93
N GLY A 433 14.21 24.15 -11.52
CA GLY A 433 15.40 23.83 -10.74
C GLY A 433 15.07 23.35 -9.31
N PHE A 434 16.10 23.11 -8.50
CA PHE A 434 15.98 22.86 -7.06
C PHE A 434 16.56 24.04 -6.26
N PRO A 435 16.09 24.28 -5.02
CA PRO A 435 14.99 23.59 -4.35
C PRO A 435 13.62 23.96 -4.94
N ARG A 436 12.58 23.17 -4.61
CA ARG A 436 11.20 23.37 -5.06
C ARG A 436 10.25 23.41 -3.87
N ALA A 437 9.23 24.26 -3.92
CA ALA A 437 8.18 24.34 -2.90
C ALA A 437 6.83 23.97 -3.53
N THR A 438 6.43 22.70 -3.46
CA THR A 438 5.14 22.25 -4.01
C THR A 438 3.98 22.69 -3.14
N CYS A 439 2.83 22.95 -3.76
CA CYS A 439 1.72 23.62 -3.09
C CYS A 439 1.09 22.82 -1.95
N GLU A 440 0.97 21.50 -2.11
CA GLU A 440 0.37 20.59 -1.13
C GLU A 440 1.17 20.53 0.17
N LEU A 441 2.50 20.61 0.11
CA LEU A 441 3.36 20.65 1.30
C LEU A 441 3.03 21.87 2.17
N GLN A 442 2.75 23.01 1.53
CA GLN A 442 2.37 24.24 2.24
C GLN A 442 0.99 24.08 2.87
N GLY A 443 0.08 23.39 2.18
CA GLY A 443 -1.20 22.97 2.72
C GLY A 443 -1.05 22.10 3.97
N TYR A 444 -0.22 21.06 3.91
CA TYR A 444 0.02 20.17 5.05
C TYR A 444 0.65 20.90 6.22
N ALA A 445 1.61 21.81 5.97
CA ALA A 445 2.20 22.66 7.01
C ALA A 445 1.15 23.56 7.69
N TYR A 446 0.27 24.17 6.90
CA TYR A 446 -0.85 24.96 7.44
C TYR A 446 -1.76 24.12 8.33
N ASP A 447 -2.19 22.93 7.87
CA ASP A 447 -3.08 22.05 8.63
C ASP A 447 -2.39 21.54 9.91
N ALA A 448 -1.11 21.14 9.81
CA ALA A 448 -0.30 20.73 10.95
C ALA A 448 -0.21 21.81 12.03
N LYS A 449 -0.03 23.09 11.66
CA LYS A 449 0.01 24.20 12.63
C LYS A 449 -1.36 24.43 13.30
N ILE A 450 -2.45 24.41 12.55
CA ILE A 450 -3.81 24.57 13.10
C ILE A 450 -4.14 23.42 14.07
N ARG A 451 -3.82 22.20 13.68
CA ARG A 451 -4.05 20.98 14.48
C ARG A 451 -3.13 20.89 15.68
N GLY A 452 -1.85 21.22 15.50
CA GLY A 452 -0.87 21.38 16.57
C GLY A 452 -1.32 22.39 17.62
N ALA A 453 -1.92 23.52 17.20
CA ALA A 453 -2.48 24.50 18.14
C ALA A 453 -3.64 23.93 18.97
N ARG A 454 -4.51 23.12 18.36
CA ARG A 454 -5.58 22.43 19.09
C ARG A 454 -5.02 21.46 20.12
N LEU A 455 -4.05 20.62 19.74
CA LEU A 455 -3.36 19.70 20.63
C LEU A 455 -2.62 20.43 21.76
N ALA A 456 -1.99 21.57 21.45
CA ALA A 456 -1.29 22.40 22.42
C ALA A 456 -2.23 22.90 23.53
N ARG A 457 -3.43 23.37 23.18
CA ARG A 457 -4.44 23.77 24.19
C ARG A 457 -5.04 22.56 24.93
N LEU A 458 -5.37 21.50 24.18
CA LEU A 458 -6.13 20.38 24.72
C LEU A 458 -5.27 19.44 25.58
N ALA A 459 -4.15 18.95 25.05
CA ALA A 459 -3.35 17.87 25.61
C ALA A 459 -2.10 18.38 26.35
N TRP A 460 -1.34 19.26 25.71
CA TRP A 460 -0.03 19.75 26.17
C TRP A 460 -0.12 20.90 27.19
N LYS A 461 -1.30 21.53 27.28
CA LYS A 461 -1.60 22.63 28.23
C LYS A 461 -0.71 23.86 28.01
N ASP A 462 -0.42 24.17 26.76
CA ASP A 462 0.44 25.28 26.32
C ASP A 462 -0.33 26.21 25.36
N PRO A 463 -1.20 27.10 25.89
CA PRO A 463 -1.97 28.02 25.07
C PRO A 463 -1.10 29.06 24.34
N ALA A 464 0.05 29.44 24.90
CA ALA A 464 0.95 30.40 24.26
C ALA A 464 1.57 29.83 22.98
N PHE A 465 1.99 28.56 23.01
CA PHE A 465 2.45 27.88 21.80
C PHE A 465 1.31 27.71 20.78
N ALA A 466 0.09 27.43 21.24
CA ALA A 466 -1.07 27.36 20.36
C ALA A 466 -1.34 28.68 19.62
N ASP A 467 -1.32 29.80 20.35
CA ASP A 467 -1.54 31.14 19.77
C ASP A 467 -0.44 31.49 18.75
N ARG A 468 0.82 31.09 19.02
CA ARG A 468 1.93 31.23 18.08
C ARG A 468 1.68 30.44 16.78
N LEU A 469 1.35 29.16 16.89
CA LEU A 469 1.09 28.30 15.74
C LEU A 469 -0.07 28.83 14.87
N GLU A 470 -1.13 29.35 15.48
CA GLU A 470 -2.25 29.95 14.74
C GLU A 470 -1.85 31.25 14.03
N ALA A 471 -1.04 32.10 14.66
CA ALA A 471 -0.53 33.31 14.04
C ALA A 471 0.37 32.99 12.83
N GLU A 472 1.25 32.00 12.95
CA GLU A 472 2.11 31.50 11.88
C GLU A 472 1.28 30.86 10.74
N ALA A 473 0.30 30.02 11.07
CA ALA A 473 -0.60 29.42 10.08
C ALA A 473 -1.39 30.50 9.31
N ALA A 474 -1.88 31.53 10.01
CA ALA A 474 -2.56 32.65 9.38
C ALA A 474 -1.63 33.45 8.45
N ALA A 475 -0.36 33.63 8.83
CA ALA A 475 0.64 34.26 7.98
C ALA A 475 0.97 33.42 6.74
N LEU A 476 1.18 32.11 6.91
CA LEU A 476 1.40 31.16 5.81
C LEU A 476 0.23 31.17 4.84
N LYS A 477 -1.01 31.08 5.34
CA LYS A 477 -2.22 31.14 4.51
C LYS A 477 -2.28 32.41 3.66
N ARG A 478 -1.99 33.58 4.25
CA ARG A 478 -1.99 34.86 3.51
C ARG A 478 -0.92 34.89 2.43
N ARG A 479 0.32 34.48 2.73
CA ARG A 479 1.42 34.43 1.75
C ARG A 479 1.09 33.45 0.62
N PHE A 480 0.69 32.22 0.97
CA PHE A 480 0.34 31.17 0.00
C PHE A 480 -0.73 31.64 -0.99
N ASN A 481 -1.82 32.23 -0.48
CA ASN A 481 -2.91 32.72 -1.33
C ASN A 481 -2.49 33.89 -2.24
N ARG A 482 -1.40 34.59 -1.94
CA ARG A 482 -0.83 35.62 -2.81
C ARG A 482 0.14 35.02 -3.83
N ASP A 483 1.10 34.22 -3.37
CA ASP A 483 2.27 33.82 -4.16
C ASP A 483 2.01 32.63 -5.08
N PHE A 484 1.13 31.70 -4.69
CA PHE A 484 0.81 30.51 -5.50
C PHE A 484 -0.37 30.72 -6.44
N TRP A 485 -1.09 31.84 -6.39
CA TRP A 485 -2.29 32.02 -7.21
C TRP A 485 -1.95 32.41 -8.66
N VAL A 486 -2.26 31.52 -9.60
CA VAL A 486 -2.14 31.77 -11.05
C VAL A 486 -3.41 32.49 -11.49
N ALA A 487 -3.34 33.83 -11.57
CA ALA A 487 -4.53 34.67 -11.74
C ALA A 487 -5.31 34.39 -13.04
N ASP A 488 -4.59 34.26 -14.16
CA ASP A 488 -5.19 34.05 -15.48
C ASP A 488 -5.84 32.66 -15.61
N GLY A 489 -5.26 31.67 -14.93
CA GLY A 489 -5.78 30.30 -14.87
C GLY A 489 -6.88 30.10 -13.83
N GLN A 490 -6.96 30.95 -12.81
CA GLN A 490 -7.81 30.80 -11.63
C GLN A 490 -7.60 29.49 -10.86
N TYR A 491 -6.34 29.11 -10.66
CA TYR A 491 -5.93 27.96 -9.85
C TYR A 491 -4.62 28.27 -9.09
N TYR A 492 -4.15 27.32 -8.29
CA TYR A 492 -2.86 27.44 -7.60
C TYR A 492 -1.76 26.74 -8.39
N ALA A 493 -0.61 27.39 -8.51
CA ALA A 493 0.61 26.85 -9.09
C ALA A 493 0.97 25.53 -8.41
N LEU A 494 1.50 24.58 -9.18
CA LEU A 494 1.93 23.29 -8.67
C LEU A 494 3.07 23.45 -7.65
N ALA A 495 3.99 24.38 -7.92
CA ALA A 495 5.11 24.70 -7.05
C ALA A 495 5.58 26.15 -7.24
N LEU A 496 6.49 26.58 -6.37
CA LEU A 496 7.45 27.65 -6.66
C LEU A 496 8.83 27.05 -6.93
N ASP A 497 9.56 27.62 -7.89
CA ASP A 497 10.98 27.33 -8.07
C ASP A 497 11.85 28.14 -7.10
N ALA A 498 13.18 27.95 -7.20
CA ALA A 498 14.16 28.61 -6.33
C ALA A 498 14.16 30.15 -6.44
N ASP A 499 13.74 30.69 -7.59
CA ASP A 499 13.65 32.13 -7.83
C ASP A 499 12.27 32.70 -7.43
N GLY A 500 11.35 31.84 -6.97
CA GLY A 500 9.98 32.21 -6.60
C GLY A 500 9.02 32.29 -7.78
N ASN A 501 9.39 31.79 -8.96
CA ASN A 501 8.48 31.73 -10.11
C ASN A 501 7.42 30.63 -9.90
N GLN A 502 6.21 30.90 -10.39
CA GLN A 502 5.10 29.93 -10.36
C GLN A 502 5.33 28.82 -11.39
N VAL A 503 5.46 27.59 -10.90
CA VAL A 503 5.39 26.38 -11.74
C VAL A 503 3.92 26.11 -12.04
N ASP A 504 3.50 26.49 -13.24
CA ASP A 504 2.11 26.85 -13.57
C ASP A 504 1.25 25.73 -14.16
N ALA A 505 1.76 24.50 -14.27
CA ALA A 505 0.96 23.39 -14.77
C ALA A 505 -0.24 23.07 -13.85
N LEU A 506 -1.41 22.85 -14.46
CA LEU A 506 -2.61 22.46 -13.71
C LEU A 506 -2.54 20.98 -13.31
N SER A 507 -2.67 20.73 -12.01
CA SER A 507 -2.43 19.42 -11.38
C SER A 507 -3.47 19.12 -10.30
N SER A 508 -3.65 17.84 -9.96
CA SER A 508 -4.57 17.39 -8.89
C SER A 508 -4.24 17.93 -7.50
N ASN A 509 -2.99 18.37 -7.26
CA ASN A 509 -2.51 18.86 -5.96
C ASN A 509 -3.39 19.98 -5.37
N ILE A 510 -4.09 20.74 -6.23
CA ILE A 510 -5.02 21.79 -5.78
C ILE A 510 -6.18 21.25 -4.91
N GLY A 511 -6.53 19.96 -5.02
CA GLY A 511 -7.53 19.35 -4.15
C GLY A 511 -7.02 19.09 -2.72
N HIS A 512 -5.73 18.82 -2.54
CA HIS A 512 -5.10 18.74 -1.21
C HIS A 512 -5.11 20.09 -0.48
N LEU A 513 -5.09 21.20 -1.24
CA LEU A 513 -5.24 22.55 -0.67
C LEU A 513 -6.64 22.79 -0.09
N LEU A 514 -7.67 22.19 -0.72
CA LEU A 514 -9.02 22.19 -0.15
C LEU A 514 -9.08 21.30 1.09
N TRP A 515 -8.40 20.16 1.10
CA TRP A 515 -8.38 19.29 2.28
C TRP A 515 -7.72 19.97 3.49
N SER A 516 -6.54 20.56 3.32
CA SER A 516 -5.83 21.26 4.40
C SER A 516 -6.55 22.51 4.92
N GLY A 517 -7.44 23.10 4.11
CA GLY A 517 -8.12 24.35 4.48
C GLY A 517 -7.32 25.62 4.22
N ILE A 518 -6.18 25.54 3.54
CA ILE A 518 -5.34 26.72 3.25
C ILE A 518 -5.99 27.66 2.21
N VAL A 519 -6.88 27.17 1.35
CA VAL A 519 -7.54 27.95 0.30
C VAL A 519 -8.44 29.07 0.88
N ASP A 520 -8.44 30.24 0.24
CA ASP A 520 -9.41 31.28 0.55
C ASP A 520 -10.79 30.91 0.00
N LYS A 521 -11.85 31.14 0.81
CA LYS A 521 -13.23 30.77 0.44
C LYS A 521 -13.66 31.34 -0.92
N SER A 522 -13.17 32.53 -1.29
CA SER A 522 -13.45 33.18 -2.58
C SER A 522 -12.87 32.43 -3.79
N LYS A 523 -11.79 31.66 -3.60
CA LYS A 523 -11.09 30.91 -4.66
C LYS A 523 -11.54 29.45 -4.76
N ALA A 524 -12.14 28.90 -3.70
CA ALA A 524 -12.52 27.49 -3.62
C ALA A 524 -13.43 27.03 -4.78
N LYS A 525 -14.38 27.87 -5.22
CA LYS A 525 -15.26 27.56 -6.36
C LYS A 525 -14.51 27.40 -7.68
N ALA A 526 -13.45 28.17 -7.89
CA ALA A 526 -12.63 28.05 -9.10
C ALA A 526 -11.81 26.76 -9.08
N VAL A 527 -11.22 26.42 -7.92
CA VAL A 527 -10.51 25.15 -7.71
C VAL A 527 -11.43 23.95 -7.95
N ALA A 528 -12.63 23.95 -7.36
CA ALA A 528 -13.61 22.88 -7.57
C ALA A 528 -14.00 22.73 -9.05
N ARG A 529 -14.15 23.84 -9.79
CA ARG A 529 -14.43 23.82 -11.23
C ARG A 529 -13.31 23.14 -12.04
N HIS A 530 -12.05 23.41 -11.70
CA HIS A 530 -10.91 22.76 -12.36
C HIS A 530 -10.89 21.26 -12.07
N LEU A 531 -11.00 20.87 -10.80
CA LEU A 531 -11.01 19.46 -10.38
C LEU A 531 -12.10 18.65 -11.07
N MET A 532 -13.29 19.24 -11.27
CA MET A 532 -14.44 18.59 -11.91
C MET A 532 -14.52 18.80 -13.43
N GLY A 533 -13.63 19.59 -14.01
CA GLY A 533 -13.61 19.88 -15.44
C GLY A 533 -12.91 18.79 -16.25
N ASP A 534 -13.25 18.68 -17.54
CA ASP A 534 -12.81 17.60 -18.45
C ASP A 534 -11.28 17.46 -18.56
N ARG A 535 -10.54 18.55 -18.27
CA ARG A 535 -9.07 18.53 -18.25
C ARG A 535 -8.52 17.63 -17.14
N LEU A 536 -9.16 17.61 -15.98
CA LEU A 536 -8.71 16.84 -14.81
C LEU A 536 -9.62 15.64 -14.56
N PHE A 537 -10.94 15.81 -14.48
CA PHE A 537 -11.87 14.72 -14.24
C PHE A 537 -12.08 13.87 -15.49
N SER A 538 -11.80 12.57 -15.38
CA SER A 538 -11.89 11.62 -16.50
C SER A 538 -13.24 10.89 -16.62
N GLY A 539 -14.14 11.10 -15.65
CA GLY A 539 -15.32 10.25 -15.45
C GLY A 539 -15.04 9.04 -14.56
N TRP A 540 -13.78 8.61 -14.45
CA TRP A 540 -13.33 7.65 -13.42
C TRP A 540 -12.79 8.37 -12.19
N GLY A 541 -12.06 9.46 -12.36
CA GLY A 541 -11.48 10.25 -11.27
C GLY A 541 -10.70 11.45 -11.78
N VAL A 542 -10.17 12.25 -10.86
CA VAL A 542 -9.25 13.35 -11.13
C VAL A 542 -7.88 12.77 -11.48
N ARG A 543 -7.36 13.17 -12.64
CA ARG A 543 -6.02 12.83 -13.14
C ARG A 543 -4.96 13.62 -12.41
N THR A 544 -3.78 13.03 -12.28
CA THR A 544 -2.62 13.67 -11.64
C THR A 544 -2.14 14.94 -12.37
N LEU A 545 -2.29 15.02 -13.68
CA LEU A 545 -1.96 16.21 -14.48
C LEU A 545 -3.07 16.48 -15.50
N ALA A 546 -3.36 17.76 -15.75
CA ALA A 546 -4.43 18.16 -16.64
C ALA A 546 -4.14 17.84 -18.11
N LYS A 547 -5.17 17.39 -18.84
CA LYS A 547 -5.15 17.30 -20.30
C LYS A 547 -4.81 18.67 -20.88
N GLY A 548 -3.85 18.68 -21.82
CA GLY A 548 -3.34 19.89 -22.47
C GLY A 548 -2.04 20.44 -21.87
N GLU A 549 -1.65 20.02 -20.66
CA GLU A 549 -0.29 20.27 -20.16
C GLU A 549 0.72 19.49 -21.00
N ARG A 550 1.90 20.06 -21.28
CA ARG A 550 2.85 19.47 -22.24
C ARG A 550 3.29 18.04 -21.90
N ARG A 551 3.41 17.73 -20.60
CA ARG A 551 3.81 16.41 -20.10
C ARG A 551 2.65 15.45 -19.86
N TYR A 552 1.42 15.87 -20.13
CA TYR A 552 0.26 15.01 -19.93
C TYR A 552 0.38 13.70 -20.70
N ASN A 553 0.32 12.60 -19.97
CA ASN A 553 0.29 11.25 -20.51
C ASN A 553 -0.73 10.43 -19.70
N PRO A 554 -1.84 9.93 -20.30
CA PRO A 554 -2.84 9.15 -19.57
C PRO A 554 -2.30 7.84 -18.97
N VAL A 555 -1.12 7.38 -19.40
CA VAL A 555 -0.42 6.23 -18.81
C VAL A 555 0.91 6.63 -18.16
N GLY A 556 1.09 7.92 -17.82
CA GLY A 556 2.26 8.41 -17.09
C GLY A 556 2.02 8.41 -15.59
N TYR A 557 2.98 7.87 -14.82
CA TYR A 557 2.83 7.53 -13.40
C TYR A 557 2.28 8.67 -12.52
N HIS A 558 2.84 9.87 -12.59
CA HIS A 558 2.33 11.07 -11.90
C HIS A 558 1.94 12.21 -12.85
N VAL A 559 1.86 11.94 -14.16
CA VAL A 559 1.66 12.94 -15.20
C VAL A 559 0.41 12.68 -16.05
N GLY A 560 -0.56 11.93 -15.52
CA GLY A 560 -1.89 11.81 -16.13
C GLY A 560 -2.73 10.60 -15.71
N THR A 561 -2.18 9.62 -14.99
CA THR A 561 -2.95 8.54 -14.35
C THR A 561 -3.91 9.05 -13.28
N VAL A 562 -4.86 8.20 -12.88
CA VAL A 562 -5.78 8.42 -11.76
C VAL A 562 -5.33 7.54 -10.59
N TRP A 563 -5.17 8.16 -9.43
CA TRP A 563 -4.79 7.51 -8.18
C TRP A 563 -5.98 7.50 -7.21
N PRO A 564 -6.43 6.31 -6.74
CA PRO A 564 -7.54 6.22 -5.79
C PRO A 564 -7.33 7.03 -4.51
N PHE A 565 -6.13 6.98 -3.93
CA PHE A 565 -5.82 7.71 -2.70
C PHE A 565 -5.94 9.23 -2.91
N ASP A 566 -5.34 9.78 -3.98
CA ASP A 566 -5.39 11.22 -4.32
C ASP A 566 -6.84 11.67 -4.41
N ASN A 567 -7.67 10.92 -5.13
CA ASN A 567 -9.09 11.18 -5.30
C ASN A 567 -9.88 11.15 -3.99
N SER A 568 -9.50 10.30 -3.03
CA SER A 568 -10.15 10.25 -1.72
C SER A 568 -9.90 11.52 -0.89
N PHE A 569 -8.69 12.09 -0.95
CA PHE A 569 -8.36 13.35 -0.29
C PHE A 569 -8.93 14.57 -1.03
N ILE A 570 -8.98 14.53 -2.36
CA ILE A 570 -9.67 15.55 -3.16
C ILE A 570 -11.16 15.61 -2.80
N ALA A 571 -11.84 14.47 -2.73
CA ALA A 571 -13.24 14.40 -2.34
C ALA A 571 -13.46 14.91 -0.91
N TRP A 572 -12.58 14.53 0.02
CA TRP A 572 -12.65 15.02 1.41
C TRP A 572 -12.47 16.54 1.49
N GLY A 573 -11.55 17.11 0.70
CA GLY A 573 -11.33 18.55 0.59
C GLY A 573 -12.49 19.32 -0.05
N LEU A 574 -13.05 18.80 -1.14
CA LEU A 574 -14.26 19.37 -1.77
C LEU A 574 -15.40 19.45 -0.76
N ARG A 575 -15.62 18.36 -0.01
CA ARG A 575 -16.64 18.32 1.03
C ARG A 575 -16.40 19.37 2.13
N ARG A 576 -15.16 19.54 2.60
CA ARG A 576 -14.80 20.56 3.61
C ARG A 576 -15.21 21.97 3.19
N TYR A 577 -15.22 22.26 1.88
CA TYR A 577 -15.63 23.54 1.32
C TYR A 577 -17.11 23.60 0.88
N GLY A 578 -17.90 22.55 1.14
CA GLY A 578 -19.33 22.49 0.84
C GLY A 578 -19.68 21.93 -0.54
N PHE A 579 -18.71 21.49 -1.33
CA PHE A 579 -18.90 20.87 -2.65
C PHE A 579 -19.23 19.38 -2.52
N ARG A 580 -20.34 19.09 -1.83
CA ARG A 580 -20.75 17.73 -1.43
C ARG A 580 -21.07 16.85 -2.64
N ALA A 581 -21.77 17.40 -3.63
CA ALA A 581 -22.18 16.67 -4.83
C ALA A 581 -20.97 16.32 -5.70
N GLU A 582 -20.01 17.24 -5.82
CA GLU A 582 -18.74 17.02 -6.51
C GLU A 582 -17.91 15.92 -5.82
N ALA A 583 -17.82 15.96 -4.49
CA ALA A 583 -17.16 14.91 -3.71
C ALA A 583 -17.82 13.54 -3.92
N ALA A 584 -19.15 13.46 -3.87
CA ALA A 584 -19.91 12.23 -4.12
C ALA A 584 -19.71 11.71 -5.56
N ARG A 585 -19.59 12.60 -6.55
CA ARG A 585 -19.32 12.22 -7.95
C ARG A 585 -17.93 11.61 -8.13
N ILE A 586 -16.90 12.15 -7.47
CA ILE A 586 -15.55 11.53 -7.48
C ILE A 586 -15.60 10.16 -6.81
N ALA A 587 -16.24 10.06 -5.64
CA ALA A 587 -16.40 8.79 -4.93
C ALA A 587 -17.05 7.72 -5.82
N ARG A 588 -18.14 8.08 -6.51
CA ARG A 588 -18.81 7.20 -7.47
C ARG A 588 -17.89 6.73 -8.59
N GLY A 589 -17.11 7.64 -9.19
CA GLY A 589 -16.20 7.30 -10.29
C GLY A 589 -15.15 6.25 -9.87
N ILE A 590 -14.57 6.39 -8.68
CA ILE A 590 -13.55 5.46 -8.17
C ILE A 590 -14.17 4.14 -7.70
N LEU A 591 -15.33 4.17 -7.03
CA LEU A 591 -16.03 2.94 -6.63
C LEU A 591 -16.52 2.14 -7.85
N ASP A 592 -17.02 2.81 -8.89
CA ASP A 592 -17.32 2.17 -10.18
C ASP A 592 -16.07 1.55 -10.82
N ALA A 593 -14.89 2.17 -10.65
CA ALA A 593 -13.64 1.61 -11.17
C ALA A 593 -13.26 0.32 -10.42
N ALA A 594 -13.54 0.23 -9.11
CA ALA A 594 -13.21 -0.92 -8.28
C ALA A 594 -13.85 -2.23 -8.76
N THR A 595 -15.00 -2.17 -9.44
CA THR A 595 -15.71 -3.35 -9.98
C THR A 595 -14.90 -4.06 -11.08
N TYR A 596 -14.03 -3.33 -11.78
CA TYR A 596 -13.14 -3.87 -12.81
C TYR A 596 -11.82 -4.43 -12.25
N PHE A 597 -11.63 -4.32 -10.94
CA PHE A 597 -10.46 -4.82 -10.22
C PHE A 597 -10.85 -5.76 -9.07
N ASP A 598 -12.01 -6.43 -9.17
CA ASP A 598 -12.52 -7.37 -8.17
C ASP A 598 -12.58 -6.77 -6.75
N GLY A 599 -12.90 -5.48 -6.66
CA GLY A 599 -12.95 -4.71 -5.43
C GLY A 599 -11.59 -4.29 -4.86
N ARG A 600 -10.47 -4.68 -5.48
CA ARG A 600 -9.11 -4.29 -5.09
C ARG A 600 -8.57 -3.20 -6.01
N LEU A 601 -8.80 -1.95 -5.63
CA LEU A 601 -8.27 -0.81 -6.38
C LEU A 601 -6.72 -0.87 -6.43
N PRO A 602 -6.10 -0.73 -7.63
CA PRO A 602 -4.66 -0.71 -7.77
C PRO A 602 -4.07 0.62 -7.29
N GLU A 603 -2.75 0.68 -7.20
CA GLU A 603 -2.00 1.92 -6.98
C GLU A 603 -2.44 3.08 -7.87
N ALA A 604 -2.51 2.83 -9.17
CA ALA A 604 -2.99 3.78 -10.15
C ALA A 604 -3.59 3.03 -11.34
N PHE A 605 -4.42 3.72 -12.11
CA PHE A 605 -4.90 3.26 -13.40
C PHE A 605 -4.88 4.41 -14.43
N GLY A 606 -4.98 4.07 -15.70
CA GLY A 606 -4.84 5.02 -16.80
C GLY A 606 -5.90 6.14 -16.75
N GLY A 607 -5.48 7.38 -16.96
CA GLY A 607 -6.33 8.56 -16.99
C GLY A 607 -7.08 8.77 -18.31
N TYR A 608 -7.48 7.71 -18.99
CA TYR A 608 -8.34 7.84 -20.16
C TYR A 608 -9.74 8.33 -19.77
N GLU A 609 -10.38 9.05 -20.68
CA GLU A 609 -11.80 9.41 -20.54
C GLU A 609 -12.65 8.14 -20.46
N ARG A 610 -13.63 8.12 -19.54
CA ARG A 610 -14.50 6.97 -19.31
C ARG A 610 -15.26 6.54 -20.55
N GLU A 611 -15.66 7.50 -21.38
CA GLU A 611 -16.35 7.27 -22.65
C GLU A 611 -15.48 6.57 -23.70
N LEU A 612 -14.15 6.72 -23.62
CA LEU A 612 -13.22 6.15 -24.59
C LEU A 612 -12.99 4.66 -24.36
N THR A 613 -12.81 4.23 -23.11
CA THR A 613 -12.35 2.87 -22.80
C THR A 613 -13.43 1.97 -22.24
N ARG A 614 -14.55 2.52 -21.73
CA ARG A 614 -15.66 1.82 -21.04
C ARG A 614 -15.27 1.05 -19.76
N TYR A 615 -13.99 0.79 -19.53
CA TYR A 615 -13.39 0.24 -18.32
C TYR A 615 -12.10 1.02 -17.96
N PRO A 616 -11.70 1.07 -16.69
CA PRO A 616 -10.42 1.68 -16.30
C PRO A 616 -9.26 0.85 -16.86
N VAL A 617 -8.36 1.50 -17.60
CA VAL A 617 -7.20 0.82 -18.20
C VAL A 617 -6.14 0.57 -17.13
N GLN A 618 -5.69 -0.68 -17.01
CA GLN A 618 -4.72 -1.07 -15.99
C GLN A 618 -3.36 -0.38 -16.21
N TYR A 619 -2.71 0.04 -15.13
CA TYR A 619 -1.33 0.51 -15.17
C TYR A 619 -0.38 -0.69 -14.96
N PRO A 620 0.58 -0.96 -15.88
CA PRO A 620 1.29 -2.25 -15.92
C PRO A 620 2.09 -2.63 -14.66
N THR A 621 2.59 -1.67 -13.89
CA THR A 621 3.46 -1.91 -12.74
C THR A 621 2.83 -1.49 -11.41
N ALA A 622 1.52 -1.23 -11.39
CA ALA A 622 0.83 -0.77 -10.20
C ALA A 622 0.86 -1.83 -9.08
N CYS A 623 1.17 -1.40 -7.87
CA CYS A 623 1.00 -2.27 -6.70
C CYS A 623 -0.46 -2.67 -6.50
N SER A 624 -0.70 -3.93 -6.13
CA SER A 624 -2.02 -4.47 -5.85
C SER A 624 -1.91 -5.71 -4.94
N PRO A 625 -2.26 -5.62 -3.65
CA PRO A 625 -2.82 -4.46 -2.96
C PRO A 625 -1.78 -3.37 -2.67
N GLN A 626 -2.27 -2.14 -2.42
CA GLN A 626 -1.46 -0.99 -2.03
C GLN A 626 -2.21 -0.16 -0.98
N ALA A 627 -1.59 0.13 0.16
CA ALA A 627 -2.27 0.53 1.39
C ALA A 627 -3.16 1.77 1.26
N TRP A 628 -2.66 2.88 0.74
CA TRP A 628 -3.43 4.11 0.57
C TRP A 628 -4.49 4.04 -0.56
N SER A 629 -4.37 3.11 -1.52
CA SER A 629 -5.47 2.81 -2.46
C SER A 629 -6.52 1.91 -1.82
N THR A 630 -6.08 0.93 -1.02
CA THR A 630 -6.95 0.07 -0.22
C THR A 630 -7.77 0.87 0.80
N GLY A 631 -7.20 1.92 1.39
CA GLY A 631 -7.89 2.84 2.29
C GLY A 631 -8.86 3.80 1.61
N ALA A 632 -8.69 4.09 0.31
CA ALA A 632 -9.49 5.10 -0.40
C ALA A 632 -11.03 4.84 -0.34
N PRO A 633 -11.54 3.61 -0.57
CA PRO A 633 -12.97 3.30 -0.40
C PRO A 633 -13.52 3.65 0.99
N LEU A 634 -12.73 3.44 2.04
CA LEU A 634 -13.10 3.75 3.43
C LEU A 634 -13.26 5.27 3.62
N LEU A 635 -12.34 6.06 3.09
CA LEU A 635 -12.43 7.53 3.14
C LEU A 635 -13.58 8.06 2.27
N PHE A 636 -13.89 7.41 1.14
CA PHE A 636 -15.08 7.76 0.34
C PHE A 636 -16.37 7.52 1.13
N LEU A 637 -16.50 6.38 1.83
CA LEU A 637 -17.66 6.13 2.70
C LEU A 637 -17.76 7.18 3.81
N ARG A 638 -16.65 7.51 4.47
CA ARG A 638 -16.58 8.59 5.47
C ARG A 638 -17.06 9.93 4.89
N THR A 639 -16.61 10.25 3.68
CA THR A 639 -16.92 11.51 2.98
C THR A 639 -18.38 11.57 2.53
N MET A 640 -18.90 10.50 1.94
CA MET A 640 -20.29 10.40 1.47
C MET A 640 -21.29 10.40 2.62
N LEU A 641 -20.99 9.73 3.74
CA LEU A 641 -21.82 9.75 4.95
C LEU A 641 -21.65 11.05 5.77
N GLY A 642 -20.61 11.83 5.46
CA GLY A 642 -20.32 13.08 6.15
C GLY A 642 -19.97 12.89 7.62
N LEU A 643 -19.18 11.86 7.93
CA LEU A 643 -18.79 11.50 9.29
C LEU A 643 -17.75 12.48 9.85
N ASP A 644 -18.14 13.27 10.86
CA ASP A 644 -17.25 14.24 11.52
C ASP A 644 -17.36 14.21 13.06
N PRO A 645 -16.24 14.01 13.78
CA PRO A 645 -16.19 14.14 15.23
C PRO A 645 -16.42 15.58 15.68
N THR A 646 -17.48 15.81 16.46
CA THR A 646 -17.78 17.10 17.10
C THR A 646 -17.99 16.90 18.60
N GLY A 647 -17.00 17.30 19.39
CA GLY A 647 -17.01 17.04 20.84
C GLY A 647 -17.04 15.54 21.12
N ASP A 648 -18.05 15.09 21.88
CA ASP A 648 -18.29 13.69 22.22
C ASP A 648 -19.32 13.00 21.31
N GLN A 649 -19.64 13.62 20.17
CA GLN A 649 -20.63 13.12 19.21
C GLN A 649 -20.02 12.90 17.83
N LEU A 650 -20.61 11.95 17.09
CA LEU A 650 -20.37 11.76 15.66
C LEU A 650 -21.50 12.45 14.89
N VAL A 651 -21.16 13.51 14.15
CA VAL A 651 -22.08 14.14 13.20
C VAL A 651 -22.14 13.29 11.93
N VAL A 652 -23.36 13.08 11.43
CA VAL A 652 -23.64 12.37 10.17
C VAL A 652 -24.42 13.32 9.28
N ASP A 653 -23.84 13.70 8.14
CA ASP A 653 -24.42 14.67 7.20
C ASP A 653 -24.25 14.18 5.75
N PRO A 654 -25.07 13.22 5.30
CA PRO A 654 -24.75 12.44 4.12
C PRO A 654 -25.06 13.15 2.80
N GLU A 655 -24.21 12.94 1.80
CA GLU A 655 -24.46 13.23 0.38
C GLU A 655 -24.03 11.99 -0.41
N LEU A 656 -25.01 11.20 -0.86
CA LEU A 656 -24.75 10.02 -1.68
C LEU A 656 -24.83 10.39 -3.17
N PRO A 657 -24.03 9.74 -4.04
CA PRO A 657 -24.18 9.90 -5.47
C PRO A 657 -25.53 9.36 -5.95
N GLU A 658 -26.01 9.88 -7.07
CA GLU A 658 -27.26 9.44 -7.68
C GLU A 658 -27.22 7.92 -7.96
N GLY A 659 -28.32 7.23 -7.65
CA GLY A 659 -28.44 5.78 -7.82
C GLY A 659 -27.73 4.91 -6.78
N ALA A 660 -27.11 5.48 -5.75
CA ALA A 660 -26.47 4.71 -4.67
C ALA A 660 -27.45 3.99 -3.71
N GLY A 661 -28.76 4.20 -3.88
CA GLY A 661 -29.78 3.55 -3.06
C GLY A 661 -29.65 3.90 -1.57
N HIS A 662 -29.77 2.89 -0.73
CA HIS A 662 -29.54 2.98 0.72
C HIS A 662 -28.10 2.59 1.09
N VAL A 663 -27.51 3.34 2.03
CA VAL A 663 -26.22 3.02 2.66
C VAL A 663 -26.37 3.18 4.18
N ALA A 664 -26.04 2.13 4.93
CA ALA A 664 -25.95 2.12 6.38
C ALA A 664 -24.60 1.57 6.83
N LEU A 665 -23.98 2.27 7.77
CA LEU A 665 -22.73 1.87 8.40
C LEU A 665 -22.97 1.75 9.90
N TYR A 666 -22.96 0.52 10.41
CA TYR A 666 -23.22 0.23 11.82
C TYR A 666 -21.95 0.11 12.63
N ASP A 667 -22.06 0.28 13.95
CA ASP A 667 -21.00 -0.01 14.92
C ASP A 667 -19.73 0.87 14.75
N ILE A 668 -19.85 2.11 14.24
CA ILE A 668 -18.71 3.01 14.02
C ILE A 668 -18.02 3.36 15.35
N PRO A 669 -16.78 2.88 15.59
CA PRO A 669 -16.07 3.13 16.84
C PRO A 669 -15.58 4.58 16.93
N GLY A 670 -15.49 5.11 18.15
CA GLY A 670 -14.87 6.40 18.43
C GLY A 670 -15.04 6.78 19.89
N ARG A 671 -14.72 8.02 20.28
CA ARG A 671 -14.90 8.50 21.66
C ARG A 671 -16.35 8.44 22.16
N TRP A 672 -17.31 8.37 21.25
CA TRP A 672 -18.73 8.14 21.53
C TRP A 672 -19.09 6.66 21.80
N GLY A 673 -18.12 5.76 21.88
CA GLY A 673 -18.35 4.31 21.95
C GLY A 673 -18.60 3.73 20.56
N ARG A 674 -19.86 3.48 20.23
CA ARG A 674 -20.31 3.02 18.89
C ARG A 674 -21.53 3.80 18.43
N ARG A 675 -21.55 4.15 17.14
CA ARG A 675 -22.66 4.87 16.50
C ARG A 675 -22.93 4.32 15.11
N ASP A 676 -24.18 4.44 14.69
CA ASP A 676 -24.60 4.05 13.35
C ASP A 676 -24.82 5.30 12.48
N ALA A 677 -24.56 5.19 11.19
CA ALA A 677 -24.79 6.22 10.20
C ALA A 677 -25.64 5.68 9.06
N PHE A 678 -26.66 6.44 8.66
CA PHE A 678 -27.64 6.03 7.64
C PHE A 678 -27.80 7.12 6.59
N ALA A 679 -27.91 6.71 5.34
CA ALA A 679 -28.14 7.59 4.21
C ALA A 679 -29.00 6.91 3.14
N ARG A 680 -29.74 7.72 2.39
CA ARG A 680 -30.46 7.28 1.18
C ARG A 680 -30.28 8.31 0.09
N ALA A 681 -29.93 7.86 -1.10
CA ALA A 681 -29.79 8.72 -2.27
C ALA A 681 -31.15 9.36 -2.60
N ARG A 682 -31.12 10.62 -3.04
CA ARG A 682 -32.33 11.31 -3.48
C ARG A 682 -32.74 10.74 -4.85
N ASP A 683 -33.92 10.14 -4.95
CA ASP A 683 -34.51 9.73 -6.23
C ASP A 683 -34.92 10.98 -7.02
N THR A 684 -34.29 11.20 -8.18
CA THR A 684 -34.62 12.28 -9.12
C THR A 684 -35.65 11.85 -10.17
N ARG A 685 -36.12 10.58 -10.17
CA ARG A 685 -37.20 10.16 -11.06
C ARG A 685 -38.48 10.90 -10.65
N PRO A 686 -39.08 11.74 -11.51
CA PRO A 686 -40.41 12.26 -11.23
C PRO A 686 -41.37 11.08 -11.08
N PRO A 687 -42.34 11.10 -10.15
CA PRO A 687 -43.34 10.05 -10.04
C PRO A 687 -44.01 9.90 -11.41
N GLY A 688 -43.83 8.73 -12.02
CA GLY A 688 -44.36 8.42 -13.33
C GLY A 688 -45.85 8.74 -13.36
N ARG A 689 -46.25 9.57 -14.32
CA ARG A 689 -47.65 9.68 -14.70
C ARG A 689 -48.09 8.28 -15.11
N VAL A 690 -48.92 7.66 -14.29
CA VAL A 690 -49.79 6.56 -14.70
C VAL A 690 -50.58 7.06 -15.92
N ARG A 691 -50.36 6.43 -17.08
CA ARG A 691 -51.33 6.35 -18.15
C ARG A 691 -51.28 4.96 -18.75
#